data_AF-A0A7V6YVB2-F1
#
_entry.id   AF-A0A7V6YVB2-F1
#
_cell.length_a   1.000
_cell.length_b   1.000
_cell.length_c   1.000
_cell.angle_alpha   90.00
_cell.angle_beta   90.00
_cell.angle_gamma   90.00
#
_symmetry.space_group_name_H-M   'P 1'
#
loop_
_entity.id
_entity.type
_entity.pdbx_description
1 polymer ?
#
loop_
_entity_poly.entity_id
_entity_poly.type
_entity_poly.pdbx_seq_one_letter_code
_entity_poly.pdbx_strand_id
1 'polypeptide(L)'
;MFIDNINYLRQNHRHIRDLLQQYESRAFENNIDIIETKSGLPTIQVMRDNQPQFIHSKYDPKKEAEKFIDQFDQEINEYEHVLFYGVGLGYHIEAFMSRFPQFTFSIYEPNLEIFYEYTKHRSINELPVHRLKEIYIETSREAGQQFLTRLTNSMQERILLVVLPSYERIYHDKFKAFIEDFKESMETKRFSFYTDTKFSARWTLNSLINFPKTISTPNILDGFESCFKDKPLIIVSAGPSLEEEYENLRYIKENKLAYIFAVGSANRALVAQNIMPDAVCTYDPQEHNYNVFASIIENGIDTIPMIFGTSVGFETLNWYQGPKLHMVTSQDTVGQYYLQNKDRTSINVIDDSPTIAAITFQLAAKLGCNPVLFAGQNLAFKNEQFYSKDVEYNKRNRPIEVEEKDRQHVLLVDDVYGNKVETTPSFNNMRDNIEWYVAQFPEIEAINTTKGGAAIAGTTFQPLEELIKERFNSPVVVEDWYKSCENNYDLAYTTERLTKMERSITEFRKLYKEIMSIFADMEKHTQSRNENKLSKSIVKFDKLMKKIVVNDCYVCYIQPVNRTQYQALSIRAANIRKQTNEMDKAKLIMESFYPYLERCKLTLEQIAGSLYKVHGEARHFIERDQYKFYPSDCGAFQYIGEWEKQKYTLGKTIDYPIKQHLANKKDALVRFRFTGTELKILGSKNKEGSSKIRITIDGKSENISVKTSSIDSSDVPNINQLLYTKGNLDNTEHLVEMKLLDDNLFLFTGVGISQAGRLYHVDEVTNIEQLEIGKRIRCHYKASYNKVGEFGGLGEERKGFIPPESSAFPDGDFYFIMVDEDDGGKKLIADRNVQHSISWKNIDSAIDGLFKKISVKNIIRLPTGGSNLMDIENDWIRYIVNSNLEWFSNVGISSWTATEIEGNPNRRVRRGKNDKIQYIYNEFTEINFFHSSIGFRPILLMDS
;
A
#
# COMPACT_ATOMS: atom_id res chain seq x y z
N MET A 1 -47.74 -7.84 -29.11
CA MET A 1 -47.33 -7.78 -27.70
C MET A 1 -46.29 -8.84 -27.35
N PHE A 2 -46.64 -10.14 -27.27
CA PHE A 2 -45.65 -11.19 -26.95
C PHE A 2 -44.44 -11.19 -27.89
N ILE A 3 -44.65 -11.16 -29.21
CA ILE A 3 -43.59 -11.09 -30.21
C ILE A 3 -42.70 -9.83 -30.03
N ASP A 4 -43.29 -8.69 -29.67
CA ASP A 4 -42.56 -7.43 -29.47
C ASP A 4 -41.68 -7.49 -28.22
N ASN A 5 -42.18 -8.10 -27.14
CA ASN A 5 -41.41 -8.36 -25.93
C ASN A 5 -40.25 -9.33 -26.19
N ILE A 6 -40.49 -10.42 -26.93
CA ILE A 6 -39.44 -11.36 -27.31
C ILE A 6 -38.37 -10.67 -28.17
N ASN A 7 -38.77 -9.77 -29.08
CA ASN A 7 -37.83 -8.97 -29.86
C ASN A 7 -37.00 -8.01 -28.99
N TYR A 8 -37.63 -7.31 -28.03
CA TYR A 8 -36.93 -6.47 -27.06
C TYR A 8 -35.92 -7.27 -26.25
N LEU A 9 -36.32 -8.42 -25.70
CA LEU A 9 -35.45 -9.30 -24.93
C LEU A 9 -34.33 -9.87 -25.80
N ARG A 10 -34.57 -10.22 -27.06
CA ARG A 10 -33.52 -10.67 -27.97
C ARG A 10 -32.42 -9.62 -28.17
N GLN A 11 -32.79 -8.35 -28.23
CA GLN A 11 -31.85 -7.24 -28.45
C GLN A 11 -31.12 -6.82 -27.17
N ASN A 12 -31.80 -6.84 -26.03
CA ASN A 12 -31.30 -6.23 -24.78
C ASN A 12 -30.99 -7.25 -23.66
N HIS A 13 -31.67 -8.40 -23.63
CA HIS A 13 -31.54 -9.43 -22.57
C HIS A 13 -31.60 -10.86 -23.16
N ARG A 14 -30.66 -11.19 -24.06
CA ARG A 14 -30.71 -12.43 -24.86
C ARG A 14 -30.86 -13.69 -24.01
N HIS A 15 -30.20 -13.75 -22.86
CA HIS A 15 -30.27 -14.86 -21.92
C HIS A 15 -31.70 -15.12 -21.38
N ILE A 16 -32.47 -14.06 -21.12
CA ILE A 16 -33.87 -14.17 -20.71
C ILE A 16 -34.72 -14.74 -21.85
N ARG A 17 -34.50 -14.29 -23.08
CA ARG A 17 -35.22 -14.84 -24.24
C ARG A 17 -34.97 -16.33 -24.39
N ASP A 18 -33.72 -16.76 -24.25
CA ASP A 18 -33.35 -18.18 -24.33
C ASP A 18 -34.03 -18.98 -23.20
N LEU A 19 -34.10 -18.43 -21.98
CA LEU A 19 -34.81 -19.05 -20.85
C LEU A 19 -36.32 -19.22 -21.11
N LEU A 20 -36.99 -18.19 -21.64
CA LEU A 20 -38.43 -18.27 -21.98
C LEU A 20 -38.70 -19.27 -23.11
N GLN A 21 -37.81 -19.38 -24.09
CA GLN A 21 -37.92 -20.35 -25.17
C GLN A 21 -37.76 -21.79 -24.66
N GLN A 22 -36.84 -22.03 -23.72
CA GLN A 22 -36.70 -23.33 -23.06
C GLN A 22 -37.95 -23.67 -22.23
N TYR A 23 -38.53 -22.68 -21.56
CA TYR A 23 -39.77 -22.86 -20.81
C TYR A 23 -40.94 -23.26 -21.74
N GLU A 24 -41.14 -22.55 -22.85
CA GLU A 24 -42.20 -22.84 -23.83
C GLU A 24 -42.08 -24.24 -24.46
N SER A 25 -40.85 -24.78 -24.54
CA SER A 25 -40.59 -26.13 -25.06
C SER A 25 -40.92 -27.27 -24.08
N ARG A 26 -41.24 -26.97 -22.82
CA ARG A 26 -41.54 -27.96 -21.76
C ARG A 26 -43.04 -27.92 -21.43
N ALA A 27 -43.68 -29.10 -21.38
CA ALA A 27 -45.06 -29.22 -20.92
C ALA A 27 -45.09 -29.19 -19.38
N PHE A 28 -45.39 -28.04 -18.79
CA PHE A 28 -45.56 -27.87 -17.35
C PHE A 28 -47.05 -27.94 -16.95
N GLU A 29 -47.33 -28.35 -15.72
CA GLU A 29 -48.65 -28.21 -15.10
C GLU A 29 -48.91 -26.73 -14.79
N ASN A 30 -49.89 -26.11 -15.48
CA ASN A 30 -50.24 -24.70 -15.28
C ASN A 30 -50.85 -24.48 -13.89
N ASN A 31 -50.06 -23.92 -12.96
CA ASN A 31 -50.54 -23.49 -11.63
C ASN A 31 -50.90 -22.00 -11.58
N ILE A 32 -50.95 -21.34 -12.74
CA ILE A 32 -51.15 -19.91 -12.89
C ILE A 32 -52.25 -19.64 -13.92
N ASP A 33 -53.23 -18.83 -13.54
CA ASP A 33 -54.33 -18.38 -14.39
C ASP A 33 -54.37 -16.85 -14.48
N ILE A 34 -54.72 -16.33 -15.64
CA ILE A 34 -55.00 -14.90 -15.85
C ILE A 34 -56.51 -14.67 -15.74
N ILE A 35 -56.90 -13.83 -14.80
CA ILE A 35 -58.30 -13.54 -14.49
C ILE A 35 -58.60 -12.06 -14.72
N GLU A 36 -59.71 -11.77 -15.38
CA GLU A 36 -60.20 -10.40 -15.51
C GLU A 36 -60.77 -9.89 -14.18
N THR A 37 -60.29 -8.73 -13.73
CA THR A 37 -60.75 -8.10 -12.47
C THR A 37 -62.06 -7.34 -12.68
N LYS A 38 -62.69 -6.88 -11.61
CA LYS A 38 -63.91 -6.05 -11.70
C LYS A 38 -63.70 -4.72 -12.44
N SER A 39 -62.46 -4.24 -12.55
CA SER A 39 -62.12 -3.05 -13.33
C SER A 39 -61.80 -3.35 -14.81
N GLY A 40 -61.92 -4.60 -15.25
CA GLY A 40 -61.62 -5.04 -16.62
C GLY A 40 -60.12 -5.20 -16.92
N LEU A 41 -59.26 -5.09 -15.91
CA LEU A 41 -57.81 -5.30 -16.03
C LEU A 41 -57.44 -6.72 -15.59
N PRO A 42 -56.44 -7.37 -16.20
CA PRO A 42 -56.02 -8.71 -15.78
C PRO A 42 -55.34 -8.70 -14.40
N THR A 43 -55.51 -9.80 -13.66
CA THR A 43 -54.69 -10.17 -12.51
C THR A 43 -54.20 -11.61 -12.68
N ILE A 44 -53.12 -11.95 -11.98
CA ILE A 44 -52.60 -13.31 -11.94
C ILE A 44 -53.17 -14.00 -10.70
N GLN A 45 -53.81 -15.14 -10.89
CA GLN A 45 -54.16 -16.10 -9.86
C GLN A 45 -53.13 -17.23 -9.86
N VAL A 46 -52.64 -17.58 -8.68
CA VAL A 46 -51.74 -18.73 -8.48
C VAL A 46 -52.38 -19.70 -7.50
N MET A 47 -52.25 -21.00 -7.77
CA MET A 47 -52.74 -22.05 -6.89
C MET A 47 -51.65 -22.42 -5.88
N ARG A 48 -51.90 -22.19 -4.58
CA ARG A 48 -51.02 -22.57 -3.47
C ARG A 48 -51.82 -23.32 -2.43
N ASP A 49 -51.38 -24.53 -2.06
CA ASP A 49 -52.08 -25.40 -1.10
C ASP A 49 -53.58 -25.60 -1.44
N ASN A 50 -53.88 -25.76 -2.74
CA ASN A 50 -55.24 -25.81 -3.31
C ASN A 50 -56.12 -24.57 -3.05
N GLN A 51 -55.53 -23.44 -2.65
CA GLN A 51 -56.22 -22.16 -2.47
C GLN A 51 -55.78 -21.14 -3.54
N PRO A 52 -56.73 -20.43 -4.17
CA PRO A 52 -56.41 -19.38 -5.11
C PRO A 52 -55.86 -18.14 -4.39
N GLN A 53 -54.65 -17.74 -4.73
CA GLN A 53 -54.01 -16.51 -4.28
C GLN A 53 -53.84 -15.56 -5.46
N PHE A 54 -53.97 -14.26 -5.23
CA PHE A 54 -53.85 -13.25 -6.30
C PHE A 54 -52.58 -12.43 -6.14
N ILE A 55 -51.88 -12.21 -7.26
CA ILE A 55 -50.69 -11.34 -7.33
C ILE A 55 -51.08 -9.85 -7.28
N HIS A 56 -52.19 -9.49 -7.93
CA HIS A 56 -52.78 -8.15 -7.85
C HIS A 56 -54.25 -8.22 -7.44
N SER A 57 -54.80 -7.09 -7.00
CA SER A 57 -56.18 -6.93 -6.56
C SER A 57 -57.17 -7.47 -7.59
N LYS A 58 -58.04 -8.37 -7.14
CA LYS A 58 -59.17 -8.90 -7.93
C LYS A 58 -60.25 -7.85 -8.25
N TYR A 59 -60.17 -6.67 -7.64
CA TYR A 59 -61.13 -5.58 -7.84
C TYR A 59 -60.58 -4.53 -8.81
N ASP A 60 -59.41 -3.99 -8.50
CA ASP A 60 -58.74 -2.96 -9.31
C ASP A 60 -57.23 -2.96 -9.01
N PRO A 61 -56.41 -3.53 -9.91
CA PRO A 61 -54.97 -3.67 -9.69
C PRO A 61 -54.21 -2.36 -9.88
N LYS A 62 -54.75 -1.38 -10.63
CA LYS A 62 -54.13 -0.04 -10.75
C LYS A 62 -54.30 0.76 -9.46
N LYS A 63 -55.50 0.75 -8.89
CA LYS A 63 -55.77 1.45 -7.63
C LYS A 63 -54.98 0.86 -6.45
N GLU A 64 -54.78 -0.46 -6.44
CA GLU A 64 -53.87 -1.11 -5.49
C GLU A 64 -52.43 -0.59 -5.65
N ALA A 65 -51.93 -0.57 -6.89
CA ALA A 65 -50.59 -0.08 -7.19
C ALA A 65 -50.40 1.38 -6.73
N GLU A 66 -51.32 2.29 -7.07
CA GLU A 66 -51.26 3.69 -6.64
C GLU A 66 -51.17 3.82 -5.11
N LYS A 67 -52.07 3.13 -4.38
CA LYS A 67 -52.08 3.13 -2.92
C LYS A 67 -50.82 2.52 -2.32
N PHE A 68 -50.26 1.49 -2.96
CA PHE A 68 -49.01 0.87 -2.54
C PHE A 68 -47.82 1.83 -2.74
N ILE A 69 -47.83 2.66 -3.78
CA ILE A 69 -46.76 3.62 -4.03
C ILE A 69 -46.80 4.82 -3.07
N ASP A 70 -47.97 5.19 -2.55
CA ASP A 70 -48.13 6.31 -1.59
C ASP A 70 -47.19 6.23 -0.38
N GLN A 71 -46.83 5.03 0.07
CA GLN A 71 -45.98 4.86 1.24
C GLN A 71 -44.53 5.33 1.05
N PHE A 72 -44.08 5.51 -0.20
CA PHE A 72 -42.68 5.87 -0.50
C PHE A 72 -42.44 7.39 -0.61
N ASP A 73 -43.48 8.23 -0.50
CA ASP A 73 -43.38 9.68 -0.71
C ASP A 73 -42.35 10.39 0.20
N GLN A 74 -42.16 9.90 1.42
CA GLN A 74 -41.33 10.57 2.43
C GLN A 74 -39.85 10.13 2.42
N GLU A 75 -39.56 8.90 2.01
CA GLU A 75 -38.22 8.29 2.12
C GLU A 75 -37.47 8.22 0.79
N ILE A 76 -38.13 8.50 -0.34
CA ILE A 76 -37.57 8.28 -1.66
C ILE A 76 -36.37 9.20 -2.01
N ASN A 77 -36.25 10.36 -1.37
CA ASN A 77 -35.17 11.32 -1.63
C ASN A 77 -33.78 10.78 -1.23
N GLU A 78 -33.73 9.67 -0.50
CA GLU A 78 -32.48 8.99 -0.13
C GLU A 78 -32.01 7.94 -1.13
N TYR A 79 -32.68 7.81 -2.28
CA TYR A 79 -32.37 6.76 -3.25
C TYR A 79 -32.23 7.33 -4.66
N GLU A 80 -31.46 6.65 -5.50
CA GLU A 80 -31.28 7.04 -6.91
C GLU A 80 -31.62 5.88 -7.88
N HIS A 81 -31.74 4.66 -7.35
CA HIS A 81 -32.13 3.46 -8.09
C HIS A 81 -33.21 2.68 -7.33
N VAL A 82 -34.08 1.98 -8.05
CA VAL A 82 -35.10 1.10 -7.46
C VAL A 82 -34.92 -0.34 -7.95
N LEU A 83 -34.82 -1.28 -7.03
CA LEU A 83 -34.93 -2.70 -7.34
C LEU A 83 -36.36 -3.15 -7.02
N PHE A 84 -37.11 -3.53 -8.04
CA PHE A 84 -38.43 -4.15 -7.86
C PHE A 84 -38.28 -5.66 -7.67
N TYR A 85 -38.81 -6.18 -6.57
CA TYR A 85 -38.92 -7.61 -6.33
C TYR A 85 -40.34 -8.09 -6.67
N GLY A 86 -40.43 -8.85 -7.76
CA GLY A 86 -41.67 -9.32 -8.39
C GLY A 86 -42.23 -8.34 -9.42
N VAL A 87 -42.27 -8.71 -10.70
CA VAL A 87 -42.89 -7.90 -11.77
C VAL A 87 -44.41 -8.02 -11.75
N GLY A 88 -44.93 -9.22 -11.51
CA GLY A 88 -46.36 -9.51 -11.65
C GLY A 88 -46.88 -9.10 -13.04
N LEU A 89 -47.72 -8.07 -13.10
CA LEU A 89 -48.28 -7.48 -14.34
C LEU A 89 -47.86 -6.01 -14.52
N GLY A 90 -46.82 -5.56 -13.81
CA GLY A 90 -46.20 -4.25 -14.00
C GLY A 90 -46.91 -3.04 -13.37
N TYR A 91 -48.12 -3.19 -12.81
CA TYR A 91 -48.92 -2.05 -12.32
C TYR A 91 -48.20 -1.15 -11.31
N HIS A 92 -47.51 -1.73 -10.33
CA HIS A 92 -46.76 -0.98 -9.32
C HIS A 92 -45.52 -0.29 -9.89
N ILE A 93 -44.86 -0.90 -10.88
CA ILE A 93 -43.72 -0.29 -11.58
C ILE A 93 -44.20 0.91 -12.40
N GLU A 94 -45.31 0.76 -13.12
CA GLU A 94 -45.94 1.85 -13.88
C GLU A 94 -46.34 3.02 -12.97
N ALA A 95 -47.02 2.72 -11.85
CA ALA A 95 -47.42 3.73 -10.87
C ALA A 95 -46.21 4.44 -10.26
N PHE A 96 -45.17 3.70 -9.88
CA PHE A 96 -43.95 4.26 -9.30
C PHE A 96 -43.25 5.17 -10.30
N MET A 97 -43.00 4.67 -11.52
CA MET A 97 -42.25 5.42 -12.54
C MET A 97 -43.02 6.62 -13.09
N SER A 98 -44.36 6.60 -13.06
CA SER A 98 -45.19 7.76 -13.40
C SER A 98 -45.05 8.87 -12.36
N ARG A 99 -44.97 8.51 -11.08
CA ARG A 99 -44.85 9.46 -9.96
C ARG A 99 -43.43 9.96 -9.77
N PHE A 100 -42.44 9.08 -9.97
CA PHE A 100 -41.01 9.34 -9.76
C PHE A 100 -40.18 9.09 -11.03
N PRO A 101 -40.39 9.86 -12.11
CA PRO A 101 -39.77 9.61 -13.42
C PRO A 101 -38.24 9.81 -13.45
N GLN A 102 -37.66 10.40 -12.39
CA GLN A 102 -36.23 10.62 -12.27
C GLN A 102 -35.43 9.35 -12.03
N PHE A 103 -36.04 8.32 -11.43
CA PHE A 103 -35.36 7.11 -11.00
C PHE A 103 -34.86 6.25 -12.18
N THR A 104 -33.82 5.48 -11.92
CA THR A 104 -33.51 4.29 -12.71
C THR A 104 -34.01 3.07 -11.95
N PHE A 105 -34.30 1.98 -12.65
CA PHE A 105 -34.85 0.79 -11.99
C PHE A 105 -34.35 -0.51 -12.59
N SER A 106 -34.40 -1.56 -11.78
CA SER A 106 -34.15 -2.95 -12.17
C SER A 106 -35.26 -3.84 -11.66
N ILE A 107 -35.44 -5.00 -12.28
CA ILE A 107 -36.49 -5.95 -11.94
C ILE A 107 -35.84 -7.28 -11.56
N TYR A 108 -36.23 -7.81 -10.41
CA TYR A 108 -35.94 -9.18 -9.96
C TYR A 108 -37.26 -9.95 -9.92
N GLU A 109 -37.45 -10.93 -10.79
CA GLU A 109 -38.64 -11.79 -10.82
C GLU A 109 -38.31 -13.20 -10.32
N PRO A 110 -38.78 -13.61 -9.12
CA PRO A 110 -38.46 -14.92 -8.54
C PRO A 110 -39.20 -16.11 -9.20
N ASN A 111 -40.18 -15.86 -10.07
CA ASN A 111 -40.96 -16.87 -10.75
C ASN A 111 -41.00 -16.67 -12.29
N LEU A 112 -40.34 -17.59 -13.00
CA LEU A 112 -40.28 -17.61 -14.46
C LEU A 112 -41.66 -17.66 -15.14
N GLU A 113 -42.62 -18.41 -14.58
CA GLU A 113 -43.97 -18.55 -15.14
C GLU A 113 -44.73 -17.22 -15.10
N ILE A 114 -44.59 -16.47 -13.99
CA ILE A 114 -45.19 -15.13 -13.88
C ILE A 114 -44.56 -14.17 -14.88
N PHE A 115 -43.23 -14.20 -15.05
CA PHE A 115 -42.59 -13.36 -16.07
C PHE A 115 -43.07 -13.72 -17.49
N TYR A 116 -43.22 -15.02 -17.77
CA TYR A 116 -43.74 -15.49 -19.05
C TYR A 116 -45.15 -14.97 -19.30
N GLU A 117 -46.05 -15.05 -18.32
CA GLU A 117 -47.41 -14.52 -18.43
C GLU A 117 -47.45 -12.98 -18.54
N TYR A 118 -46.55 -12.26 -17.85
CA TYR A 118 -46.34 -10.83 -18.06
C TYR A 118 -46.04 -10.53 -19.53
N THR A 119 -45.09 -11.24 -20.15
CA THR A 119 -44.72 -10.99 -21.54
C THR A 119 -45.84 -11.27 -22.54
N LYS A 120 -46.83 -12.10 -22.19
CA LYS A 120 -48.00 -12.35 -23.05
C LYS A 120 -49.06 -11.25 -22.95
N HIS A 121 -49.26 -10.73 -21.74
CA HIS A 121 -50.41 -9.87 -21.41
C HIS A 121 -50.08 -8.39 -21.30
N ARG A 122 -48.81 -8.03 -21.10
CA ARG A 122 -48.34 -6.64 -20.99
C ARG A 122 -47.13 -6.40 -21.89
N SER A 123 -46.95 -5.16 -22.34
CA SER A 123 -45.79 -4.77 -23.15
C SER A 123 -44.67 -4.23 -22.26
N ILE A 124 -43.45 -4.74 -22.39
CA ILE A 124 -42.25 -4.19 -21.73
C ILE A 124 -42.04 -2.73 -22.17
N ASN A 125 -42.39 -2.40 -23.41
CA ASN A 125 -42.26 -1.04 -23.94
C ASN A 125 -43.25 -0.04 -23.33
N GLU A 126 -44.24 -0.49 -22.54
CA GLU A 126 -45.07 0.40 -21.72
C GLU A 126 -44.32 0.93 -20.50
N LEU A 127 -43.25 0.25 -20.07
CA LEU A 127 -42.34 0.75 -19.05
C LEU A 127 -41.40 1.80 -19.66
N PRO A 128 -40.83 2.73 -18.86
CA PRO A 128 -39.80 3.65 -19.34
C PRO A 128 -38.48 2.91 -19.54
N VAL A 129 -38.38 2.11 -20.61
CA VAL A 129 -37.26 1.20 -20.92
C VAL A 129 -35.90 1.89 -21.00
N HIS A 130 -35.84 3.20 -21.25
CA HIS A 130 -34.60 3.99 -21.20
C HIS A 130 -34.05 4.21 -19.77
N ARG A 131 -34.85 3.92 -18.74
CA ARG A 131 -34.50 3.96 -17.31
C ARG A 131 -34.30 2.56 -16.70
N LEU A 132 -34.73 1.52 -17.41
CA LEU A 132 -34.54 0.14 -17.03
C LEU A 132 -33.06 -0.23 -17.19
N LYS A 133 -32.45 -0.76 -16.14
CA LYS A 133 -31.03 -1.14 -16.10
C LYS A 133 -30.86 -2.63 -16.32
N GLU A 134 -31.51 -3.43 -15.49
CA GLU A 134 -31.41 -4.88 -15.52
C GLU A 134 -32.79 -5.53 -15.31
N ILE A 135 -32.99 -6.67 -15.97
CA ILE A 135 -34.05 -7.61 -15.63
C ILE A 135 -33.34 -8.91 -15.24
N TYR A 136 -33.72 -9.50 -14.12
CA TYR A 136 -33.27 -10.80 -13.69
C TYR A 136 -34.46 -11.69 -13.39
N ILE A 137 -34.39 -12.94 -13.86
CA ILE A 137 -35.36 -13.98 -13.55
C ILE A 137 -34.63 -15.08 -12.78
N GLU A 138 -35.13 -15.38 -11.59
CA GLU A 138 -34.49 -16.37 -10.73
C GLU A 138 -34.62 -17.77 -11.31
N THR A 139 -33.46 -18.41 -11.52
CA THR A 139 -33.36 -19.82 -11.95
C THR A 139 -32.85 -20.73 -10.84
N SER A 140 -32.07 -20.19 -9.91
CA SER A 140 -31.55 -20.81 -8.70
C SER A 140 -31.19 -19.73 -7.68
N ARG A 141 -31.04 -20.12 -6.41
CA ARG A 141 -30.63 -19.21 -5.34
C ARG A 141 -29.23 -18.66 -5.59
N GLU A 142 -28.29 -19.52 -5.98
CA GLU A 142 -26.89 -19.18 -6.21
C GLU A 142 -26.76 -18.16 -7.35
N ALA A 143 -27.50 -18.34 -8.45
CA ALA A 143 -27.54 -17.36 -9.53
C ALA A 143 -28.16 -16.03 -9.07
N GLY A 144 -29.15 -16.08 -8.16
CA GLY A 144 -29.76 -14.92 -7.54
C GLY A 144 -28.75 -14.10 -6.71
N GLN A 145 -27.95 -14.77 -5.89
CA GLN A 145 -26.87 -14.15 -5.13
C GLN A 145 -25.83 -13.49 -6.05
N GLN A 146 -25.40 -14.20 -7.11
CA GLN A 146 -24.47 -13.64 -8.10
C GLN A 146 -25.03 -12.41 -8.81
N PHE A 147 -26.34 -12.41 -9.13
CA PHE A 147 -27.00 -11.23 -9.66
C PHE A 147 -26.96 -10.06 -8.68
N LEU A 148 -27.33 -10.29 -7.40
CA LEU A 148 -27.33 -9.25 -6.38
C LEU A 148 -25.93 -8.66 -6.17
N THR A 149 -24.91 -9.49 -6.02
CA THR A 149 -23.51 -9.04 -5.91
C THR A 149 -23.08 -8.22 -7.13
N ARG A 150 -23.41 -8.68 -8.34
CA ARG A 150 -23.11 -7.93 -9.57
C ARG A 150 -23.88 -6.61 -9.64
N LEU A 151 -25.16 -6.59 -9.28
CA LEU A 151 -26.00 -5.39 -9.27
C LEU A 151 -25.44 -4.36 -8.28
N THR A 152 -25.20 -4.77 -7.04
CA THR A 152 -24.70 -3.86 -5.99
C THR A 152 -23.28 -3.36 -6.28
N ASN A 153 -22.41 -4.18 -6.87
CA ASN A 153 -21.05 -3.80 -7.27
C ASN A 153 -21.02 -2.92 -8.53
N SER A 154 -21.92 -3.15 -9.49
CA SER A 154 -21.97 -2.38 -10.74
C SER A 154 -22.72 -1.05 -10.60
N MET A 155 -23.61 -0.94 -9.62
CA MET A 155 -24.37 0.28 -9.33
C MET A 155 -23.70 1.10 -8.23
N GLN A 156 -23.66 2.41 -8.41
CA GLN A 156 -23.10 3.34 -7.43
C GLN A 156 -24.20 4.07 -6.64
N GLU A 157 -25.43 4.01 -7.16
CA GLU A 157 -26.66 4.53 -6.58
C GLU A 157 -27.07 3.77 -5.30
N ARG A 158 -27.74 4.48 -4.37
CA ARG A 158 -28.50 3.88 -3.28
C ARG A 158 -29.75 3.23 -3.86
N ILE A 159 -29.90 1.95 -3.54
CA ILE A 159 -30.96 1.10 -4.06
C ILE A 159 -32.12 1.09 -3.06
N LEU A 160 -33.28 1.61 -3.49
CA LEU A 160 -34.54 1.37 -2.82
C LEU A 160 -35.06 0.01 -3.24
N LEU A 161 -35.29 -0.88 -2.29
CA LEU A 161 -35.97 -2.15 -2.55
C LEU A 161 -37.48 -1.92 -2.46
N VAL A 162 -38.21 -2.17 -3.55
CA VAL A 162 -39.67 -2.14 -3.59
C VAL A 162 -40.18 -3.56 -3.81
N VAL A 163 -40.82 -4.12 -2.80
CA VAL A 163 -41.32 -5.49 -2.79
C VAL A 163 -42.82 -5.48 -3.04
N LEU A 164 -43.30 -6.17 -4.07
CA LEU A 164 -44.75 -6.30 -4.26
C LEU A 164 -45.34 -7.16 -3.11
N PRO A 165 -46.30 -6.67 -2.29
CA PRO A 165 -46.71 -7.36 -1.05
C PRO A 165 -47.27 -8.77 -1.26
N SER A 166 -47.84 -9.05 -2.42
CA SER A 166 -48.31 -10.38 -2.77
C SER A 166 -47.18 -11.42 -2.85
N TYR A 167 -45.97 -11.01 -3.25
CA TYR A 167 -44.82 -11.90 -3.33
C TYR A 167 -44.27 -12.28 -1.95
N GLU A 168 -44.23 -11.33 -1.01
CA GLU A 168 -43.88 -11.61 0.39
C GLU A 168 -44.84 -12.63 1.00
N ARG A 169 -46.14 -12.53 0.69
CA ARG A 169 -47.17 -13.46 1.17
C ARG A 169 -47.14 -14.82 0.48
N ILE A 170 -47.04 -14.86 -0.84
CA ILE A 170 -47.20 -16.08 -1.66
C ILE A 170 -45.90 -16.88 -1.78
N TYR A 171 -44.76 -16.21 -1.77
CA TYR A 171 -43.43 -16.79 -1.95
C TYR A 171 -42.56 -16.52 -0.72
N HIS A 172 -43.11 -16.73 0.48
CA HIS A 172 -42.49 -16.37 1.76
C HIS A 172 -41.02 -16.83 1.89
N ASP A 173 -40.74 -18.12 1.65
CA ASP A 173 -39.39 -18.67 1.83
C ASP A 173 -38.39 -18.10 0.81
N LYS A 174 -38.80 -17.96 -0.46
CA LYS A 174 -37.96 -17.33 -1.49
C LYS A 174 -37.69 -15.87 -1.17
N PHE A 175 -38.73 -15.14 -0.75
CA PHE A 175 -38.60 -13.74 -0.36
C PHE A 175 -37.66 -13.56 0.83
N LYS A 176 -37.79 -14.41 1.86
CA LYS A 176 -36.92 -14.38 3.03
C LYS A 176 -35.45 -14.60 2.64
N ALA A 177 -35.18 -15.64 1.83
CA ALA A 177 -33.85 -15.92 1.31
C ALA A 177 -33.29 -14.74 0.49
N PHE A 178 -34.10 -14.15 -0.40
CA PHE A 178 -33.72 -12.98 -1.17
C PHE A 178 -33.36 -11.78 -0.29
N ILE A 179 -34.14 -11.51 0.77
CA ILE A 179 -33.86 -10.39 1.68
C ILE A 179 -32.55 -10.60 2.44
N GLU A 180 -32.25 -11.82 2.87
CA GLU A 180 -30.97 -12.18 3.50
C GLU A 180 -29.81 -11.92 2.53
N ASP A 181 -29.89 -12.47 1.32
CA ASP A 181 -28.88 -12.32 0.28
C ASP A 181 -28.70 -10.84 -0.15
N PHE A 182 -29.80 -10.06 -0.23
CA PHE A 182 -29.77 -8.64 -0.56
C PHE A 182 -29.10 -7.82 0.54
N LYS A 183 -29.42 -8.06 1.81
CA LYS A 183 -28.78 -7.39 2.95
C LYS A 183 -27.27 -7.66 2.98
N GLU A 184 -26.87 -8.92 2.80
CA GLU A 184 -25.46 -9.32 2.76
C GLU A 184 -24.68 -8.61 1.64
N SER A 185 -25.28 -8.54 0.44
CA SER A 185 -24.66 -7.83 -0.70
C SER A 185 -24.49 -6.32 -0.44
N MET A 186 -25.45 -5.71 0.28
CA MET A 186 -25.39 -4.29 0.67
C MET A 186 -24.39 -4.02 1.80
N GLU A 187 -24.26 -4.94 2.76
CA GLU A 187 -23.25 -4.87 3.83
C GLU A 187 -21.84 -5.02 3.26
N THR A 188 -21.61 -5.98 2.37
CA THR A 188 -20.32 -6.19 1.68
C THR A 188 -19.87 -4.92 0.96
N LYS A 189 -20.78 -4.26 0.23
CA LYS A 189 -20.52 -2.96 -0.43
C LYS A 189 -20.13 -1.87 0.57
N ARG A 190 -20.81 -1.79 1.72
CA ARG A 190 -20.49 -0.83 2.78
C ARG A 190 -19.10 -1.08 3.38
N PHE A 191 -18.74 -2.33 3.64
CA PHE A 191 -17.41 -2.70 4.14
C PHE A 191 -16.30 -2.38 3.12
N SER A 192 -16.52 -2.66 1.83
CA SER A 192 -15.59 -2.28 0.77
C SER A 192 -15.39 -0.76 0.73
N PHE A 193 -16.46 0.02 0.80
CA PHE A 193 -16.40 1.49 0.82
C PHE A 193 -15.65 2.03 2.03
N TYR A 194 -15.88 1.47 3.21
CA TYR A 194 -15.16 1.85 4.44
C TYR A 194 -13.65 1.54 4.33
N THR A 195 -13.31 0.36 3.82
CA THR A 195 -11.93 -0.08 3.62
C THR A 195 -11.21 0.79 2.59
N ASP A 196 -11.84 1.06 1.44
CA ASP A 196 -11.32 1.97 0.41
C ASP A 196 -11.09 3.38 0.99
N THR A 197 -12.04 3.90 1.77
CA THR A 197 -11.92 5.23 2.40
C THR A 197 -10.73 5.30 3.37
N LYS A 198 -10.41 4.19 4.02
CA LYS A 198 -9.35 4.10 5.03
C LYS A 198 -7.97 3.83 4.43
N PHE A 199 -7.87 3.04 3.36
CA PHE A 199 -6.59 2.48 2.89
C PHE A 199 -6.22 2.76 1.43
N SER A 200 -7.13 3.27 0.57
CA SER A 200 -6.83 3.45 -0.88
C SER A 200 -5.58 4.29 -1.15
N ALA A 201 -5.44 5.40 -0.40
CA ALA A 201 -4.27 6.25 -0.45
C ALA A 201 -3.00 5.49 -0.01
N ARG A 202 -3.10 4.73 1.09
CA ARG A 202 -1.96 4.00 1.67
C ARG A 202 -1.46 2.91 0.74
N TRP A 203 -2.34 2.11 0.12
CA TRP A 203 -1.93 1.08 -0.85
C TRP A 203 -1.14 1.67 -2.02
N THR A 204 -1.69 2.70 -2.68
CA THR A 204 -1.05 3.36 -3.83
C THR A 204 0.32 3.92 -3.45
N LEU A 205 0.43 4.54 -2.27
CA LEU A 205 1.67 5.15 -1.83
C LEU A 205 2.70 4.13 -1.33
N ASN A 206 2.26 3.05 -0.68
CA ASN A 206 3.14 1.94 -0.34
C ASN A 206 3.74 1.33 -1.59
N SER A 207 2.93 1.04 -2.61
CA SER A 207 3.42 0.55 -3.89
C SER A 207 4.44 1.51 -4.54
N LEU A 208 4.19 2.82 -4.48
CA LEU A 208 5.15 3.83 -4.95
C LEU A 208 6.47 3.75 -4.18
N ILE A 209 6.43 3.84 -2.85
CA ILE A 209 7.63 3.88 -2.00
C ILE A 209 8.41 2.55 -2.07
N ASN A 210 7.70 1.43 -2.17
CA ASN A 210 8.28 0.10 -2.28
C ASN A 210 8.87 -0.19 -3.67
N PHE A 211 8.51 0.59 -4.71
CA PHE A 211 8.88 0.29 -6.08
C PHE A 211 10.40 0.05 -6.30
N PRO A 212 11.33 0.84 -5.73
CA PRO A 212 12.77 0.56 -5.84
C PRO A 212 13.17 -0.79 -5.22
N LYS A 213 12.46 -1.24 -4.17
CA LYS A 213 12.65 -2.59 -3.60
C LYS A 213 12.02 -3.66 -4.50
N THR A 214 10.84 -3.41 -5.06
CA THR A 214 10.16 -4.32 -6.00
C THR A 214 11.04 -4.64 -7.20
N ILE A 215 11.60 -3.63 -7.87
CA ILE A 215 12.45 -3.86 -9.06
C ILE A 215 13.77 -4.57 -8.75
N SER A 216 14.23 -4.50 -7.49
CA SER A 216 15.51 -5.05 -7.05
C SER A 216 15.41 -6.42 -6.35
N THR A 217 14.21 -6.96 -6.18
CA THR A 217 13.96 -8.26 -5.55
C THR A 217 13.30 -9.21 -6.55
N PRO A 218 13.54 -10.54 -6.53
CA PRO A 218 12.91 -11.47 -7.45
C PRO A 218 11.37 -11.48 -7.31
N ASN A 219 10.66 -11.60 -8.43
CA ASN A 219 9.24 -11.90 -8.45
C ASN A 219 9.06 -13.41 -8.20
N ILE A 220 8.33 -13.79 -7.15
CA ILE A 220 8.14 -15.21 -6.80
C ILE A 220 7.39 -15.98 -7.90
N LEU A 221 6.59 -15.31 -8.74
CA LEU A 221 5.83 -15.92 -9.84
C LEU A 221 6.61 -15.97 -11.17
N ASP A 222 7.93 -15.84 -11.13
CA ASP A 222 8.80 -15.85 -12.30
C ASP A 222 10.02 -16.77 -12.07
N GLY A 223 9.96 -17.99 -12.62
CA GLY A 223 11.08 -18.94 -12.63
C GLY A 223 11.19 -19.88 -11.43
N PHE A 224 10.30 -19.77 -10.44
CA PHE A 224 10.32 -20.58 -9.22
C PHE A 224 9.52 -21.89 -9.31
N GLU A 225 8.81 -22.15 -10.41
CA GLU A 225 7.96 -23.34 -10.56
C GLU A 225 8.74 -24.64 -10.36
N SER A 226 10.01 -24.68 -10.81
CA SER A 226 10.89 -25.84 -10.60
C SER A 226 11.15 -26.19 -9.12
N CYS A 227 11.00 -25.20 -8.23
CA CYS A 227 11.18 -25.39 -6.80
C CYS A 227 9.92 -25.93 -6.13
N PHE A 228 8.73 -25.60 -6.63
CA PHE A 228 7.46 -25.75 -5.90
C PHE A 228 6.46 -26.71 -6.56
N LYS A 229 6.53 -26.87 -7.88
CA LYS A 229 5.56 -27.66 -8.63
C LYS A 229 5.48 -29.11 -8.14
N ASP A 230 4.27 -29.60 -7.96
CA ASP A 230 3.92 -30.95 -7.50
C ASP A 230 4.51 -31.31 -6.11
N LYS A 231 4.80 -30.30 -5.28
CA LYS A 231 5.32 -30.49 -3.91
C LYS A 231 4.34 -29.96 -2.86
N PRO A 232 4.30 -30.59 -1.67
CA PRO A 232 3.47 -30.13 -0.58
C PRO A 232 3.95 -28.79 -0.01
N LEU A 233 3.00 -27.88 0.19
CA LEU A 233 3.20 -26.59 0.87
C LEU A 233 2.19 -26.41 1.99
N ILE A 234 2.68 -26.10 3.19
CA ILE A 234 1.88 -25.84 4.39
C ILE A 234 1.85 -24.34 4.65
N ILE A 235 0.65 -23.78 4.60
CA ILE A 235 0.34 -22.41 5.01
C ILE A 235 0.04 -22.44 6.50
N VAL A 236 0.94 -21.86 7.30
CA VAL A 236 0.85 -21.86 8.76
C VAL A 236 0.35 -20.52 9.28
N SER A 237 -0.76 -20.56 10.01
CA SER A 237 -1.45 -19.41 10.61
C SER A 237 -1.43 -19.47 12.14
N ALA A 238 -1.63 -18.33 12.80
CA ALA A 238 -1.44 -18.18 14.26
C ALA A 238 -2.70 -18.49 15.10
N GLY A 239 -3.61 -19.31 14.58
CA GLY A 239 -4.78 -19.73 15.33
C GLY A 239 -4.40 -20.60 16.54
N PRO A 240 -5.27 -20.71 17.55
CA PRO A 240 -4.99 -21.42 18.80
C PRO A 240 -4.62 -22.90 18.63
N SER A 241 -5.05 -23.56 17.55
CA SER A 241 -4.66 -24.97 17.29
C SER A 241 -3.21 -25.15 16.86
N LEU A 242 -2.48 -24.07 16.54
CA LEU A 242 -1.09 -24.16 16.12
C LEU A 242 -0.19 -24.81 17.20
N GLU A 243 -0.51 -24.62 18.48
CA GLU A 243 0.25 -25.22 19.59
C GLU A 243 0.28 -26.74 19.54
N GLU A 244 -0.78 -27.37 19.01
CA GLU A 244 -0.89 -28.82 18.86
C GLU A 244 -0.03 -29.35 17.70
N GLU A 245 0.45 -28.47 16.82
CA GLU A 245 1.15 -28.83 15.58
C GLU A 245 2.66 -28.56 15.60
N TYR A 246 3.21 -27.97 16.66
CA TYR A 246 4.63 -27.61 16.71
C TYR A 246 5.57 -28.79 16.49
N GLU A 247 5.33 -29.94 17.12
CA GLU A 247 6.20 -31.11 16.96
C GLU A 247 6.07 -31.73 15.56
N ASN A 248 4.87 -31.74 14.98
CA ASN A 248 4.66 -32.16 13.59
C ASN A 248 5.40 -31.24 12.61
N LEU A 249 5.26 -29.92 12.77
CA LEU A 249 5.92 -28.92 11.93
C LEU A 249 7.45 -28.96 12.07
N ARG A 250 7.97 -29.19 13.28
CA ARG A 250 9.40 -29.39 13.54
C ARG A 250 9.91 -30.61 12.78
N TYR A 251 9.22 -31.74 12.91
CA TYR A 251 9.58 -32.97 12.20
C TYR A 251 9.57 -32.79 10.68
N ILE A 252 8.53 -32.13 10.13
CA ILE A 252 8.44 -31.81 8.69
C ILE A 252 9.61 -30.94 8.24
N LYS A 253 9.95 -29.91 9.03
CA LYS A 253 11.04 -28.99 8.71
C LYS A 253 12.40 -29.68 8.70
N GLU A 254 12.72 -30.44 9.75
CA GLU A 254 14.00 -31.15 9.90
C GLU A 254 14.20 -32.21 8.81
N ASN A 255 13.12 -32.88 8.40
CA ASN A 255 13.13 -33.90 7.36
C ASN A 255 12.81 -33.36 5.96
N LYS A 256 12.62 -32.04 5.81
CA LYS A 256 12.37 -31.34 4.53
C LYS A 256 11.17 -31.91 3.75
N LEU A 257 10.13 -32.32 4.46
CA LEU A 257 9.01 -33.09 3.91
C LEU A 257 7.97 -32.25 3.18
N ALA A 258 7.86 -30.97 3.52
CA ALA A 258 6.99 -30.00 2.87
C ALA A 258 7.56 -28.58 3.08
N TYR A 259 7.23 -27.67 2.17
CA TYR A 259 7.52 -26.25 2.37
C TYR A 259 6.63 -25.68 3.47
N ILE A 260 7.19 -24.92 4.41
CA ILE A 260 6.45 -24.26 5.49
C ILE A 260 6.45 -22.76 5.25
N PHE A 261 5.31 -22.22 4.83
CA PHE A 261 5.11 -20.79 4.63
C PHE A 261 4.29 -20.23 5.78
N ALA A 262 4.90 -19.38 6.60
CA ALA A 262 4.24 -18.78 7.74
C ALA A 262 3.59 -17.44 7.35
N VAL A 263 2.37 -17.22 7.83
CA VAL A 263 1.58 -16.04 7.48
C VAL A 263 1.14 -15.27 8.73
N GLY A 264 1.18 -13.94 8.66
CA GLY A 264 0.79 -13.08 9.78
C GLY A 264 1.57 -13.39 11.06
N SER A 265 0.88 -13.41 12.21
CA SER A 265 1.50 -13.64 13.52
C SER A 265 2.10 -15.04 13.72
N ALA A 266 1.86 -16.01 12.81
CA ALA A 266 2.45 -17.35 12.88
C ALA A 266 3.97 -17.31 12.89
N ASN A 267 4.57 -16.32 12.21
CA ASN A 267 6.01 -16.10 12.18
C ASN A 267 6.61 -16.02 13.58
N ARG A 268 5.91 -15.39 14.53
CA ARG A 268 6.38 -15.24 15.92
C ARG A 268 6.31 -16.55 16.67
N ALA A 269 5.16 -17.22 16.60
CA ALA A 269 4.91 -18.49 17.27
C ALA A 269 5.95 -19.55 16.84
N LEU A 270 6.17 -19.69 15.53
CA LEU A 270 7.15 -20.66 15.01
C LEU A 270 8.58 -20.33 15.43
N VAL A 271 9.01 -19.06 15.33
CA VAL A 271 10.37 -18.64 15.73
C VAL A 271 10.60 -18.82 17.23
N ALA A 272 9.59 -18.55 18.07
CA ALA A 272 9.67 -18.77 19.51
C ALA A 272 9.90 -20.25 19.85
N GLN A 273 9.36 -21.17 19.05
CA GLN A 273 9.53 -22.61 19.18
C GLN A 273 10.75 -23.17 18.41
N ASN A 274 11.64 -22.30 17.91
CA ASN A 274 12.79 -22.66 17.08
C ASN A 274 12.43 -23.41 15.78
N ILE A 275 11.25 -23.17 15.22
CA ILE A 275 10.81 -23.70 13.93
C ILE A 275 10.97 -22.59 12.90
N MET A 276 12.05 -22.61 12.12
CA MET A 276 12.30 -21.57 11.11
C MET A 276 11.50 -21.88 9.83
N PRO A 277 10.49 -21.08 9.45
CA PRO A 277 9.74 -21.33 8.23
C PRO A 277 10.62 -21.21 6.97
N ASP A 278 10.23 -21.89 5.89
CA ASP A 278 10.90 -21.77 4.58
C ASP A 278 10.67 -20.41 3.93
N ALA A 279 9.53 -19.77 4.22
CA ALA A 279 9.26 -18.39 3.87
C ALA A 279 8.27 -17.76 4.86
N VAL A 280 8.27 -16.43 4.92
CA VAL A 280 7.20 -15.66 5.55
C VAL A 280 6.46 -14.84 4.50
N CYS A 281 5.12 -14.85 4.51
CA CYS A 281 4.31 -14.06 3.59
C CYS A 281 3.70 -12.85 4.29
N THR A 282 3.72 -11.68 3.62
CA THR A 282 3.17 -10.43 4.16
C THR A 282 2.51 -9.58 3.10
N TYR A 283 1.48 -8.82 3.51
CA TYR A 283 0.69 -7.98 2.60
C TYR A 283 0.09 -6.74 3.29
N ASP A 284 -0.01 -6.71 4.61
CA ASP A 284 -0.71 -5.65 5.34
C ASP A 284 -0.12 -4.24 5.06
N PRO A 285 -0.93 -3.25 4.62
CA PRO A 285 -0.45 -1.92 4.26
C PRO A 285 -0.10 -1.01 5.45
N GLN A 286 -0.42 -1.43 6.67
CA GLN A 286 -0.30 -0.61 7.88
C GLN A 286 1.15 -0.43 8.33
N GLU A 287 1.45 0.76 8.83
CA GLU A 287 2.79 1.13 9.32
C GLU A 287 3.32 0.18 10.40
N HIS A 288 2.46 -0.32 11.29
CA HIS A 288 2.86 -1.17 12.41
C HIS A 288 3.02 -2.65 12.03
N ASN A 289 2.84 -3.03 10.76
CA ASN A 289 2.95 -4.42 10.31
C ASN A 289 4.35 -5.02 10.57
N TYR A 290 5.41 -4.21 10.55
CA TYR A 290 6.77 -4.69 10.87
C TYR A 290 6.85 -5.40 12.22
N ASN A 291 5.97 -5.06 13.17
CA ASN A 291 5.95 -5.70 14.49
C ASN A 291 5.73 -7.20 14.38
N VAL A 292 4.96 -7.68 13.40
CA VAL A 292 4.74 -9.12 13.16
C VAL A 292 6.07 -9.89 13.03
N PHE A 293 7.15 -9.22 12.60
CA PHE A 293 8.49 -9.79 12.42
C PHE A 293 9.45 -9.51 13.59
N ALA A 294 8.97 -8.98 14.72
CA ALA A 294 9.80 -8.57 15.86
C ALA A 294 10.74 -9.69 16.34
N SER A 295 10.25 -10.93 16.50
CA SER A 295 11.09 -12.07 16.93
C SER A 295 12.22 -12.38 15.95
N ILE A 296 11.97 -12.23 14.64
CA ILE A 296 12.99 -12.41 13.60
C ILE A 296 14.03 -11.29 13.70
N ILE A 297 13.56 -10.04 13.83
CA ILE A 297 14.41 -8.85 13.91
C ILE A 297 15.29 -8.86 15.16
N GLU A 298 14.70 -9.12 16.33
CA GLU A 298 15.37 -9.07 17.64
C GLU A 298 16.41 -10.18 17.80
N ASN A 299 16.10 -11.39 17.30
CA ASN A 299 17.05 -12.49 17.29
C ASN A 299 18.13 -12.32 16.20
N GLY A 300 18.01 -11.31 15.32
CA GLY A 300 18.95 -11.07 14.23
C GLY A 300 18.91 -12.16 13.17
N ILE A 301 17.75 -12.78 12.96
CA ILE A 301 17.54 -13.81 11.95
C ILE A 301 17.41 -13.12 10.59
N ASP A 302 18.39 -13.30 9.72
CA ASP A 302 18.48 -12.69 8.39
C ASP A 302 18.50 -13.72 7.26
N THR A 303 18.13 -14.97 7.55
CA THR A 303 18.17 -16.08 6.58
C THR A 303 16.80 -16.43 5.99
N ILE A 304 15.71 -16.14 6.72
CA ILE A 304 14.35 -16.49 6.28
C ILE A 304 13.91 -15.54 5.15
N PRO A 305 13.51 -16.05 3.96
CA PRO A 305 13.01 -15.20 2.90
C PRO A 305 11.60 -14.67 3.21
N MET A 306 11.39 -13.39 2.95
CA MET A 306 10.07 -12.74 3.00
C MET A 306 9.51 -12.63 1.59
N ILE A 307 8.30 -13.13 1.39
CA ILE A 307 7.50 -12.91 0.19
C ILE A 307 6.48 -11.80 0.50
N PHE A 308 6.68 -10.62 -0.08
CA PHE A 308 5.84 -9.46 0.22
C PHE A 308 4.92 -9.09 -0.96
N GLY A 309 3.67 -8.76 -0.65
CA GLY A 309 2.81 -8.04 -1.58
C GLY A 309 3.33 -6.62 -1.78
N THR A 310 3.39 -6.14 -3.02
CA THR A 310 4.02 -4.85 -3.35
C THR A 310 3.42 -3.63 -2.63
N SER A 311 2.17 -3.71 -2.18
CA SER A 311 1.45 -2.68 -1.42
C SER A 311 1.57 -2.78 0.11
N VAL A 312 2.41 -3.69 0.63
CA VAL A 312 2.71 -3.83 2.07
C VAL A 312 3.24 -2.51 2.67
N GLY A 313 3.00 -2.27 3.96
CA GLY A 313 3.58 -1.12 4.66
C GLY A 313 5.10 -1.05 4.48
N PHE A 314 5.60 0.03 3.86
CA PHE A 314 7.02 0.17 3.48
C PHE A 314 7.98 0.08 4.67
N GLU A 315 7.51 0.40 5.87
CA GLU A 315 8.24 0.23 7.12
C GLU A 315 8.62 -1.23 7.34
N THR A 316 7.76 -2.19 6.97
CA THR A 316 8.04 -3.63 7.03
C THR A 316 9.29 -3.98 6.23
N LEU A 317 9.41 -3.45 5.00
CA LEU A 317 10.55 -3.72 4.12
C LEU A 317 11.84 -3.05 4.62
N ASN A 318 11.72 -1.91 5.30
CA ASN A 318 12.85 -1.20 5.90
C ASN A 318 13.42 -1.94 7.12
N TRP A 319 12.55 -2.54 7.95
CA TRP A 319 12.95 -3.24 9.17
C TRP A 319 13.42 -4.67 8.90
N TYR A 320 12.82 -5.39 7.95
CA TYR A 320 13.17 -6.78 7.67
C TYR A 320 14.53 -6.90 6.98
N GLN A 321 15.46 -7.68 7.53
CA GLN A 321 16.83 -7.81 6.98
C GLN A 321 17.05 -9.04 6.10
N GLY A 322 16.22 -10.07 6.22
CA GLY A 322 16.35 -11.29 5.42
C GLY A 322 16.11 -11.10 3.92
N PRO A 323 16.33 -12.16 3.11
CA PRO A 323 16.03 -12.16 1.68
C PRO A 323 14.59 -11.73 1.41
N LYS A 324 14.37 -11.08 0.27
CA LYS A 324 13.05 -10.55 -0.09
C LYS A 324 12.71 -10.96 -1.51
N LEU A 325 11.49 -11.41 -1.69
CA LEU A 325 10.84 -11.70 -2.96
C LEU A 325 9.50 -10.98 -2.95
N HIS A 326 9.01 -10.60 -4.11
CA HIS A 326 7.76 -9.86 -4.20
C HIS A 326 6.71 -10.61 -5.00
N MET A 327 5.45 -10.31 -4.71
CA MET A 327 4.30 -10.63 -5.55
C MET A 327 3.54 -9.34 -5.83
N VAL A 328 3.27 -9.08 -7.12
CA VAL A 328 2.47 -7.91 -7.51
C VAL A 328 1.01 -8.22 -7.25
N THR A 329 0.30 -7.32 -6.56
CA THR A 329 -1.13 -7.52 -6.24
C THR A 329 -2.05 -6.71 -7.15
N SER A 330 -3.32 -7.12 -7.26
CA SER A 330 -4.32 -6.50 -8.15
C SER A 330 -4.59 -5.01 -7.87
N GLN A 331 -4.42 -4.56 -6.62
CA GLN A 331 -4.53 -3.16 -6.21
C GLN A 331 -3.27 -2.33 -6.51
N ASP A 332 -2.15 -2.97 -6.89
CA ASP A 332 -0.91 -2.28 -7.23
C ASP A 332 -0.93 -1.70 -8.65
N THR A 333 -1.43 -0.46 -8.75
CA THR A 333 -1.40 0.29 -10.01
C THR A 333 0.00 0.72 -10.43
N VAL A 334 0.96 0.79 -9.50
CA VAL A 334 2.32 1.27 -9.74
C VAL A 334 3.14 0.17 -10.42
N GLY A 335 3.24 -1.00 -9.80
CA GLY A 335 3.94 -2.16 -10.36
C GLY A 335 3.44 -2.52 -11.75
N GLN A 336 2.12 -2.58 -11.92
CA GLN A 336 1.48 -2.87 -13.21
C GLN A 336 1.75 -1.81 -14.29
N TYR A 337 2.01 -0.55 -13.93
CA TYR A 337 2.35 0.50 -14.90
C TYR A 337 3.81 0.42 -15.37
N TYR A 338 4.76 0.19 -14.44
CA TYR A 338 6.20 0.27 -14.72
C TYR A 338 6.85 -1.05 -15.12
N LEU A 339 6.25 -2.19 -14.79
CA LEU A 339 6.86 -3.50 -14.99
C LEU A 339 6.25 -4.22 -16.19
N GLN A 340 7.12 -4.88 -16.93
CA GLN A 340 6.80 -5.77 -18.05
C GLN A 340 7.90 -6.82 -18.14
N ASN A 341 7.57 -8.03 -18.58
CA ASN A 341 8.56 -9.08 -18.84
C ASN A 341 9.34 -8.79 -20.14
N LYS A 342 10.56 -9.32 -20.28
CA LYS A 342 11.40 -9.16 -21.49
C LYS A 342 10.75 -9.68 -22.77
N ASP A 343 9.88 -10.67 -22.66
CA ASP A 343 9.08 -11.20 -23.77
C ASP A 343 7.84 -10.35 -24.12
N ARG A 344 7.70 -9.19 -23.45
CA ARG A 344 6.61 -8.21 -23.56
C ARG A 344 5.27 -8.68 -23.01
N THR A 345 5.22 -9.81 -22.30
CA THR A 345 4.02 -10.22 -21.56
C THR A 345 3.82 -9.35 -20.32
N SER A 346 2.56 -9.23 -19.88
CA SER A 346 2.23 -8.63 -18.59
C SER A 346 2.77 -9.49 -17.45
N ILE A 347 3.17 -8.83 -16.36
CA ILE A 347 3.57 -9.52 -15.13
C ILE A 347 2.41 -10.31 -14.53
N ASN A 348 2.73 -11.43 -13.87
CA ASN A 348 1.75 -12.19 -13.10
C ASN A 348 1.31 -11.38 -11.86
N VAL A 349 0.00 -11.41 -11.59
CA VAL A 349 -0.63 -10.66 -10.49
C VAL A 349 -1.39 -11.61 -9.57
N ILE A 350 -1.37 -11.35 -8.26
CA ILE A 350 -2.21 -12.03 -7.25
C ILE A 350 -3.40 -11.13 -6.91
N ASP A 351 -4.59 -11.72 -6.84
CA ASP A 351 -5.79 -10.96 -6.48
C ASP A 351 -5.78 -10.67 -4.97
N ASP A 352 -6.07 -9.42 -4.62
CA ASP A 352 -6.08 -9.01 -3.20
C ASP A 352 -7.21 -9.73 -2.45
N SER A 353 -6.97 -10.03 -1.19
CA SER A 353 -7.94 -10.71 -0.32
C SER A 353 -7.89 -10.14 1.10
N PRO A 354 -8.98 -10.22 1.88
CA PRO A 354 -9.01 -9.80 3.28
C PRO A 354 -8.04 -10.55 4.20
N THR A 355 -7.46 -11.68 3.75
CA THR A 355 -6.48 -12.46 4.52
C THR A 355 -5.27 -12.85 3.69
N ILE A 356 -4.08 -12.75 4.31
CA ILE A 356 -2.81 -13.21 3.74
C ILE A 356 -2.80 -14.72 3.48
N ALA A 357 -3.61 -15.52 4.19
CA ALA A 357 -3.72 -16.95 3.95
C ALA A 357 -4.30 -17.25 2.55
N ALA A 358 -5.32 -16.51 2.12
CA ALA A 358 -5.92 -16.65 0.80
C ALA A 358 -4.96 -16.18 -0.32
N ILE A 359 -4.23 -15.08 -0.09
CA ILE A 359 -3.16 -14.61 -1.00
C ILE A 359 -2.07 -15.69 -1.13
N THR A 360 -1.67 -16.30 -0.01
CA THR A 360 -0.63 -17.35 -0.01
C THR A 360 -1.12 -18.63 -0.66
N PHE A 361 -2.41 -18.98 -0.53
CA PHE A 361 -3.01 -20.10 -1.27
C PHE A 361 -3.00 -19.85 -2.78
N GLN A 362 -3.42 -18.67 -3.23
CA GLN A 362 -3.32 -18.29 -4.65
C GLN A 362 -1.89 -18.39 -5.17
N LEU A 363 -0.92 -17.89 -4.38
CA LEU A 363 0.50 -17.99 -4.71
C LEU A 363 0.93 -19.46 -4.86
N ALA A 364 0.62 -20.31 -3.88
CA ALA A 364 0.96 -21.73 -3.90
C ALA A 364 0.35 -22.45 -5.11
N ALA A 365 -0.93 -22.17 -5.41
CA ALA A 365 -1.63 -22.71 -6.57
C ALA A 365 -0.97 -22.28 -7.90
N LYS A 366 -0.63 -21.00 -8.07
CA LYS A 366 0.06 -20.50 -9.27
C LYS A 366 1.48 -21.03 -9.44
N LEU A 367 2.16 -21.35 -8.33
CA LEU A 367 3.45 -22.04 -8.33
C LEU A 367 3.34 -23.56 -8.64
N GLY A 368 2.11 -24.09 -8.69
CA GLY A 368 1.82 -25.50 -8.92
C GLY A 368 2.06 -26.39 -7.71
N CYS A 369 2.07 -25.85 -6.49
CA CYS A 369 2.20 -26.65 -5.26
C CYS A 369 1.01 -27.62 -5.16
N ASN A 370 1.26 -28.87 -4.83
CA ASN A 370 0.21 -29.87 -4.66
C ASN A 370 0.70 -31.01 -3.75
N PRO A 371 0.02 -31.32 -2.63
CA PRO A 371 -1.13 -30.62 -2.06
C PRO A 371 -0.76 -29.26 -1.41
N VAL A 372 -1.77 -28.41 -1.17
CA VAL A 372 -1.64 -27.19 -0.35
C VAL A 372 -2.41 -27.37 0.96
N LEU A 373 -1.73 -27.21 2.09
CA LEU A 373 -2.27 -27.51 3.41
C LEU A 373 -2.46 -26.23 4.23
N PHE A 374 -3.50 -26.18 5.05
CA PHE A 374 -3.70 -25.15 6.06
C PHE A 374 -3.48 -25.73 7.46
N ALA A 375 -2.60 -25.10 8.25
CA ALA A 375 -2.33 -25.45 9.64
C ALA A 375 -2.49 -24.22 10.53
N GLY A 376 -3.14 -24.37 11.70
CA GLY A 376 -3.42 -23.24 12.59
C GLY A 376 -4.39 -22.20 12.02
N GLN A 377 -5.16 -22.53 10.97
CA GLN A 377 -6.12 -21.63 10.33
C GLN A 377 -7.51 -21.77 10.98
N ASN A 378 -7.62 -21.44 12.27
CA ASN A 378 -8.84 -21.73 13.05
C ASN A 378 -10.11 -21.04 12.54
N LEU A 379 -10.05 -19.73 12.21
CA LEU A 379 -11.21 -18.93 11.75
C LEU A 379 -12.46 -19.04 12.65
N ALA A 380 -12.26 -19.42 13.90
CA ALA A 380 -13.26 -19.63 14.95
C ALA A 380 -12.55 -19.56 16.30
N PHE A 381 -13.33 -19.36 17.36
CA PHE A 381 -12.82 -19.40 18.72
C PHE A 381 -12.57 -20.84 19.14
N LYS A 382 -11.42 -21.10 19.76
CA LYS A 382 -11.10 -22.37 20.42
C LYS A 382 -10.64 -22.03 21.83
N ASN A 383 -11.23 -22.68 22.84
CA ASN A 383 -10.90 -22.47 24.26
C ASN A 383 -10.93 -20.99 24.70
N GLU A 384 -11.87 -20.20 24.19
CA GLU A 384 -11.98 -18.75 24.46
C GLU A 384 -10.79 -17.91 23.96
N GLN A 385 -10.09 -18.35 22.92
CA GLN A 385 -8.90 -17.65 22.39
C GLN A 385 -9.03 -17.27 20.90
N PHE A 386 -8.47 -16.11 20.54
CA PHE A 386 -8.30 -15.63 19.16
C PHE A 386 -7.04 -16.16 18.47
N TYR A 387 -5.96 -16.31 19.23
CA TYR A 387 -4.61 -16.65 18.76
C TYR A 387 -3.92 -17.61 19.74
N SER A 388 -2.85 -18.28 19.31
CA SER A 388 -1.97 -19.03 20.22
C SER A 388 -1.33 -18.11 21.28
N LYS A 389 -1.05 -18.67 22.47
CA LYS A 389 -0.45 -17.96 23.61
C LYS A 389 0.94 -17.39 23.28
N ASP A 390 1.68 -18.02 22.38
CA ASP A 390 3.03 -17.60 21.98
C ASP A 390 3.04 -16.34 21.06
N VAL A 391 1.86 -15.77 20.74
CA VAL A 391 1.73 -14.55 19.92
C VAL A 391 1.88 -13.26 20.75
N GLU A 392 1.93 -13.36 22.08
CA GLU A 392 1.82 -12.22 23.00
C GLU A 392 2.85 -11.10 22.75
N TYR A 393 2.35 -9.87 22.58
CA TYR A 393 3.16 -8.64 22.54
C TYR A 393 2.35 -7.48 23.11
N ASN A 394 2.81 -6.92 24.23
CA ASN A 394 2.39 -5.65 24.85
C ASN A 394 0.86 -5.48 25.09
N LYS A 395 0.49 -4.88 26.22
CA LYS A 395 -0.93 -4.61 26.65
C LYS A 395 -1.80 -3.74 25.71
N ARG A 396 -1.38 -3.48 24.46
CA ARG A 396 -2.05 -2.61 23.47
C ARG A 396 -2.64 -3.32 22.25
N ASN A 397 -2.32 -4.60 22.01
CA ASN A 397 -2.98 -5.40 20.97
C ASN A 397 -4.23 -6.11 21.52
N ARG A 398 -5.10 -6.60 20.62
CA ARG A 398 -6.31 -7.34 20.98
C ARG A 398 -5.93 -8.47 21.96
N PRO A 399 -6.66 -8.64 23.08
CA PRO A 399 -6.40 -9.72 24.02
C PRO A 399 -6.39 -11.08 23.31
N ILE A 400 -5.54 -11.98 23.78
CA ILE A 400 -5.50 -13.39 23.34
C ILE A 400 -6.85 -14.06 23.64
N GLU A 401 -7.47 -13.66 24.75
CA GLU A 401 -8.76 -14.14 25.24
C GLU A 401 -9.93 -13.36 24.64
N VAL A 402 -11.06 -14.05 24.45
CA VAL A 402 -12.32 -13.48 23.98
C VAL A 402 -13.00 -12.71 25.12
N GLU A 403 -13.20 -11.39 24.95
CA GLU A 403 -13.95 -10.58 25.92
C GLU A 403 -15.46 -10.55 25.60
N GLU A 404 -16.29 -10.19 26.58
CA GLU A 404 -17.76 -10.06 26.43
C GLU A 404 -18.16 -9.15 25.24
N LYS A 405 -17.39 -8.09 24.98
CA LYS A 405 -17.59 -7.17 23.85
C LYS A 405 -17.40 -7.83 22.49
N ASP A 406 -16.54 -8.87 22.42
CA ASP A 406 -16.24 -9.59 21.19
C ASP A 406 -17.33 -10.62 20.84
N ARG A 407 -18.19 -10.96 21.81
CA ARG A 407 -19.36 -11.82 21.64
C ARG A 407 -20.58 -11.08 21.08
N GLN A 408 -20.51 -9.76 20.89
CA GLN A 408 -21.69 -8.96 20.55
C GLN A 408 -22.26 -9.21 19.13
N HIS A 409 -21.55 -9.94 18.26
CA HIS A 409 -22.03 -10.30 16.91
C HIS A 409 -21.42 -11.62 16.41
N VAL A 410 -21.41 -12.68 17.21
CA VAL A 410 -20.84 -13.99 16.80
C VAL A 410 -21.79 -14.81 15.92
N LEU A 411 -21.20 -15.58 15.00
CA LEU A 411 -21.87 -16.53 14.12
C LEU A 411 -21.51 -17.96 14.55
N LEU A 412 -22.39 -18.92 14.28
CA LEU A 412 -22.10 -20.34 14.48
C LEU A 412 -21.83 -21.01 13.15
N VAL A 413 -20.69 -21.71 13.07
CA VAL A 413 -20.26 -22.44 11.88
C VAL A 413 -19.86 -23.86 12.25
N ASP A 414 -19.86 -24.77 11.28
CA ASP A 414 -19.35 -26.12 11.51
C ASP A 414 -17.82 -26.11 11.62
N ASP A 415 -17.29 -26.84 12.59
CA ASP A 415 -15.88 -27.19 12.67
C ASP A 415 -15.55 -28.40 11.79
N VAL A 416 -14.26 -28.72 11.69
CA VAL A 416 -13.75 -29.86 10.93
C VAL A 416 -14.28 -31.24 11.39
N TYR A 417 -14.89 -31.34 12.57
CA TYR A 417 -15.50 -32.56 13.12
C TYR A 417 -17.04 -32.55 13.01
N GLY A 418 -17.64 -31.49 12.45
CA GLY A 418 -19.09 -31.33 12.30
C GLY A 418 -19.80 -30.75 13.54
N ASN A 419 -19.06 -30.26 14.55
CA ASN A 419 -19.64 -29.56 15.70
C ASN A 419 -19.81 -28.06 15.39
N LYS A 420 -20.70 -27.38 16.11
CA LYS A 420 -20.86 -25.92 15.98
C LYS A 420 -19.82 -25.17 16.81
N VAL A 421 -19.12 -24.23 16.20
CA VAL A 421 -18.14 -23.32 16.84
C VAL A 421 -18.48 -21.86 16.58
N GLU A 422 -18.14 -20.99 17.53
CA GLU A 422 -18.35 -19.55 17.42
C GLU A 422 -17.27 -18.90 16.55
N THR A 423 -17.69 -18.01 15.64
CA THR A 423 -16.80 -17.20 14.81
C THR A 423 -17.28 -15.76 14.73
N THR A 424 -16.41 -14.84 14.31
CA THR A 424 -16.77 -13.44 14.08
C THR A 424 -17.10 -13.20 12.60
N PRO A 425 -17.87 -12.16 12.24
CA PRO A 425 -18.13 -11.82 10.83
C PRO A 425 -16.84 -11.58 10.04
N SER A 426 -15.80 -11.03 10.67
CA SER A 426 -14.49 -10.85 10.03
C SER A 426 -13.80 -12.18 9.74
N PHE A 427 -13.83 -13.15 10.67
CA PHE A 427 -13.24 -14.47 10.44
C PHE A 427 -14.05 -15.28 9.43
N ASN A 428 -15.38 -15.16 9.46
CA ASN A 428 -16.23 -15.79 8.46
C ASN A 428 -15.94 -15.23 7.06
N ASN A 429 -15.83 -13.91 6.90
CA ASN A 429 -15.43 -13.31 5.61
C ASN A 429 -14.05 -13.78 5.12
N MET A 430 -13.09 -13.99 6.03
CA MET A 430 -11.80 -14.60 5.67
C MET A 430 -11.96 -16.06 5.22
N ARG A 431 -12.80 -16.84 5.90
CA ARG A 431 -13.12 -18.22 5.52
C ARG A 431 -13.77 -18.27 4.13
N ASP A 432 -14.84 -17.53 3.93
CA ASP A 432 -15.59 -17.50 2.67
C ASP A 432 -14.69 -17.06 1.50
N ASN A 433 -13.72 -16.16 1.75
CA ASN A 433 -12.69 -15.82 0.77
C ASN A 433 -11.75 -16.99 0.45
N ILE A 434 -11.26 -17.72 1.46
CA ILE A 434 -10.41 -18.89 1.22
C ILE A 434 -11.20 -19.94 0.41
N GLU A 435 -12.45 -20.22 0.78
CA GLU A 435 -13.33 -21.13 0.06
C GLU A 435 -13.53 -20.72 -1.40
N TRP A 436 -13.74 -19.43 -1.64
CA TRP A 436 -13.88 -18.88 -2.99
C TRP A 436 -12.64 -19.17 -3.85
N TYR A 437 -11.44 -18.91 -3.32
CA TYR A 437 -10.19 -19.18 -4.04
C TYR A 437 -9.91 -20.66 -4.19
N VAL A 438 -10.15 -21.49 -3.18
CA VAL A 438 -10.04 -22.96 -3.30
C VAL A 438 -10.91 -23.48 -4.45
N ALA A 439 -12.14 -22.97 -4.58
CA ALA A 439 -13.03 -23.32 -5.68
C ALA A 439 -12.55 -22.85 -7.07
N GLN A 440 -11.69 -21.82 -7.15
CA GLN A 440 -11.12 -21.35 -8.43
C GLN A 440 -9.97 -22.23 -8.93
N PHE A 441 -9.36 -23.06 -8.07
CA PHE A 441 -8.23 -23.93 -8.41
C PHE A 441 -8.56 -25.41 -8.13
N PRO A 442 -9.56 -26.01 -8.82
CA PRO A 442 -10.02 -27.37 -8.57
C PRO A 442 -8.96 -28.46 -8.82
N GLU A 443 -7.88 -28.14 -9.53
CA GLU A 443 -6.73 -29.01 -9.78
C GLU A 443 -5.77 -29.13 -8.59
N ILE A 444 -5.87 -28.21 -7.61
CA ILE A 444 -5.03 -28.18 -6.42
C ILE A 444 -5.75 -28.90 -5.29
N GLU A 445 -5.11 -29.92 -4.72
CA GLU A 445 -5.65 -30.60 -3.55
C GLU A 445 -5.44 -29.72 -2.30
N ALA A 446 -6.52 -29.12 -1.81
CA ALA A 446 -6.52 -28.30 -0.60
C ALA A 446 -6.89 -29.13 0.64
N ILE A 447 -6.03 -29.14 1.66
CA ILE A 447 -6.20 -29.96 2.87
C ILE A 447 -6.23 -29.06 4.10
N ASN A 448 -7.24 -29.21 4.96
CA ASN A 448 -7.30 -28.54 6.25
C ASN A 448 -6.77 -29.48 7.33
N THR A 449 -5.70 -29.08 8.03
CA THR A 449 -5.13 -29.86 9.14
C THR A 449 -5.48 -29.28 10.51
N THR A 450 -6.23 -28.18 10.53
CA THR A 450 -6.50 -27.36 11.72
C THR A 450 -7.52 -28.05 12.64
N LYS A 451 -7.03 -28.68 13.71
CA LYS A 451 -7.85 -29.39 14.70
C LYS A 451 -8.83 -28.45 15.42
N GLY A 452 -10.13 -28.70 15.25
CA GLY A 452 -11.21 -27.92 15.88
C GLY A 452 -11.32 -26.48 15.36
N GLY A 453 -10.76 -26.19 14.18
CA GLY A 453 -11.05 -24.95 13.45
C GLY A 453 -12.35 -25.06 12.66
N ALA A 454 -12.86 -23.91 12.18
CA ALA A 454 -13.97 -23.89 11.24
C ALA A 454 -13.65 -24.76 10.01
N ALA A 455 -14.63 -25.53 9.56
CA ALA A 455 -14.55 -26.22 8.28
C ALA A 455 -14.44 -25.19 7.16
N ILE A 456 -13.61 -25.48 6.15
CA ILE A 456 -13.40 -24.64 4.97
C ILE A 456 -13.91 -25.44 3.78
N ALA A 457 -14.99 -24.99 3.15
CA ALA A 457 -15.56 -25.64 1.97
C ALA A 457 -14.52 -25.77 0.84
N GLY A 458 -14.55 -26.92 0.15
CA GLY A 458 -13.56 -27.27 -0.88
C GLY A 458 -12.27 -27.88 -0.35
N THR A 459 -12.07 -27.92 0.98
CA THR A 459 -10.93 -28.63 1.60
C THR A 459 -11.35 -29.99 2.17
N THR A 460 -10.38 -30.91 2.31
CA THR A 460 -10.56 -32.15 3.08
C THR A 460 -9.86 -32.02 4.43
N PHE A 461 -10.56 -32.35 5.53
CA PHE A 461 -9.91 -32.40 6.84
C PHE A 461 -9.07 -33.67 7.00
N GLN A 462 -7.78 -33.52 7.29
CA GLN A 462 -6.88 -34.62 7.65
C GLN A 462 -5.83 -34.13 8.65
N PRO A 463 -5.67 -34.77 9.83
CA PRO A 463 -4.63 -34.41 10.79
C PRO A 463 -3.22 -34.47 10.20
N LEU A 464 -2.35 -33.53 10.60
CA LEU A 464 -1.01 -33.41 10.04
C LEU A 464 -0.14 -34.65 10.34
N GLU A 465 -0.30 -35.26 11.52
CA GLU A 465 0.38 -36.50 11.91
C GLU A 465 0.03 -37.71 11.04
N GLU A 466 -1.16 -37.74 10.42
CA GLU A 466 -1.57 -38.80 9.50
C GLU A 466 -0.93 -38.58 8.13
N LEU A 467 -0.94 -37.33 7.64
CA LEU A 467 -0.29 -36.95 6.39
C LEU A 467 1.22 -37.25 6.41
N ILE A 468 1.88 -37.00 7.53
CA ILE A 468 3.29 -37.33 7.73
C ILE A 468 3.54 -38.83 7.53
N LYS A 469 2.66 -39.70 8.05
CA LYS A 469 2.83 -41.16 7.99
C LYS A 469 2.47 -41.74 6.63
N GLU A 470 1.46 -41.18 5.97
CA GLU A 470 0.86 -41.78 4.78
C GLU A 470 1.45 -41.22 3.48
N ARG A 471 1.80 -39.93 3.46
CA ARG A 471 2.07 -39.20 2.21
C ARG A 471 3.45 -38.56 2.15
N PHE A 472 3.99 -38.09 3.26
CA PHE A 472 5.26 -37.36 3.28
C PHE A 472 6.47 -38.28 3.48
N ASN A 473 6.77 -39.07 2.45
CA ASN A 473 7.74 -40.16 2.53
C ASN A 473 9.17 -39.82 2.08
N SER A 474 9.40 -38.61 1.55
CA SER A 474 10.72 -38.20 1.04
C SER A 474 10.94 -36.68 1.14
N PRO A 475 12.19 -36.22 1.32
CA PRO A 475 12.54 -34.79 1.25
C PRO A 475 12.17 -34.16 -0.11
N VAL A 476 11.52 -33.00 -0.08
CA VAL A 476 11.09 -32.25 -1.29
C VAL A 476 11.59 -30.80 -1.32
N VAL A 477 11.95 -30.24 -0.16
CA VAL A 477 12.37 -28.84 -0.02
C VAL A 477 13.76 -28.64 -0.61
N VAL A 478 13.86 -27.74 -1.58
CA VAL A 478 15.13 -27.28 -2.16
C VAL A 478 15.74 -26.25 -1.22
N GLU A 479 16.97 -26.48 -0.78
CA GLU A 479 17.73 -25.51 0.03
C GLU A 479 18.02 -24.24 -0.77
N ASP A 480 18.00 -23.08 -0.09
CA ASP A 480 18.31 -21.79 -0.69
C ASP A 480 17.51 -21.47 -1.97
N TRP A 481 16.31 -22.05 -2.12
CA TRP A 481 15.46 -21.91 -3.30
C TRP A 481 15.25 -20.46 -3.71
N TYR A 482 15.24 -19.51 -2.77
CA TYR A 482 15.06 -18.09 -3.02
C TYR A 482 16.23 -17.41 -3.77
N LYS A 483 17.38 -18.07 -3.91
CA LYS A 483 18.55 -17.58 -4.64
C LYS A 483 18.56 -17.99 -6.12
N SER A 484 17.61 -18.83 -6.55
CA SER A 484 17.69 -19.52 -7.85
C SER A 484 17.32 -18.67 -9.07
N CYS A 485 16.70 -17.51 -8.88
CA CYS A 485 16.10 -16.74 -9.98
C CYS A 485 16.37 -15.24 -9.88
N GLU A 486 16.57 -14.63 -11.05
CA GLU A 486 16.59 -13.18 -11.23
C GLU A 486 15.30 -12.72 -11.92
N ASN A 487 14.94 -11.44 -11.78
CA ASN A 487 13.76 -10.89 -12.47
C ASN A 487 13.91 -10.94 -14.00
N ASN A 488 12.84 -11.34 -14.68
CA ASN A 488 12.73 -11.21 -16.13
C ASN A 488 12.17 -9.85 -16.58
N TYR A 489 12.34 -8.79 -15.79
CA TYR A 489 11.83 -7.46 -16.14
C TYR A 489 12.60 -6.79 -17.27
N ASP A 490 11.87 -6.10 -18.16
CA ASP A 490 12.42 -5.19 -19.17
C ASP A 490 12.72 -3.83 -18.52
N LEU A 491 13.98 -3.64 -18.12
CA LEU A 491 14.44 -2.39 -17.49
C LEU A 491 14.44 -1.20 -18.47
N ALA A 492 14.51 -1.44 -19.78
CA ALA A 492 14.39 -0.38 -20.78
C ALA A 492 12.96 0.14 -20.84
N TYR A 493 11.97 -0.77 -20.83
CA TYR A 493 10.56 -0.40 -20.69
C TYR A 493 10.30 0.37 -19.40
N THR A 494 10.83 -0.08 -18.26
CA THR A 494 10.69 0.65 -16.99
C THR A 494 11.25 2.07 -17.09
N THR A 495 12.44 2.24 -17.69
CA THR A 495 13.07 3.57 -17.89
C THR A 495 12.22 4.49 -18.77
N GLU A 496 11.64 3.96 -19.85
CA GLU A 496 10.71 4.68 -20.70
C GLU A 496 9.47 5.14 -19.90
N ARG A 497 8.90 4.25 -19.09
CA ARG A 497 7.71 4.52 -18.27
C ARG A 497 7.96 5.55 -17.18
N LEU A 498 9.12 5.55 -16.53
CA LEU A 498 9.53 6.60 -15.60
C LEU A 498 9.48 7.98 -16.29
N THR A 499 10.11 8.09 -17.46
CA THR A 499 10.14 9.34 -18.25
C THR A 499 8.74 9.75 -18.71
N LYS A 500 7.92 8.79 -19.17
CA LYS A 500 6.55 9.05 -19.60
C LYS A 500 5.68 9.56 -18.44
N MET A 501 5.82 8.98 -17.26
CA MET A 501 5.10 9.43 -16.07
C MET A 501 5.47 10.87 -15.69
N GLU A 502 6.75 11.24 -15.66
CA GLU A 502 7.16 12.61 -15.35
C GLU A 502 6.62 13.64 -16.35
N ARG A 503 6.53 13.29 -17.64
CA ARG A 503 5.83 14.10 -18.65
C ARG A 503 4.34 14.20 -18.38
N SER A 504 3.70 13.10 -17.98
CA SER A 504 2.26 13.07 -17.68
C SER A 504 1.91 13.95 -16.47
N ILE A 505 2.78 14.06 -15.46
CA ILE A 505 2.62 15.02 -14.34
C ILE A 505 2.59 16.46 -14.86
N THR A 506 3.55 16.80 -15.73
CA THR A 506 3.62 18.13 -16.34
C THR A 506 2.38 18.42 -17.17
N GLU A 507 1.90 17.44 -17.94
CA GLU A 507 0.67 17.55 -18.72
C GLU A 507 -0.56 17.72 -17.83
N PHE A 508 -0.69 16.96 -16.74
CA PHE A 508 -1.79 17.07 -15.80
C PHE A 508 -1.88 18.49 -15.21
N ARG A 509 -0.76 19.06 -14.75
CA ARG A 509 -0.70 20.43 -14.22
C ARG A 509 -1.17 21.46 -15.26
N LYS A 510 -0.77 21.29 -16.52
CA LYS A 510 -1.23 22.13 -17.63
C LYS A 510 -2.75 22.01 -17.86
N LEU A 511 -3.26 20.77 -17.94
CA LEU A 511 -4.69 20.50 -18.14
C LEU A 511 -5.53 21.08 -17.01
N TYR A 512 -5.08 20.92 -15.76
CA TYR A 512 -5.73 21.50 -14.59
C TYR A 512 -5.83 23.03 -14.69
N LYS A 513 -4.73 23.73 -15.03
CA LYS A 513 -4.73 25.20 -15.19
C LYS A 513 -5.70 25.65 -16.29
N GLU A 514 -5.71 24.95 -17.42
CA GLU A 514 -6.66 25.22 -18.51
C GLU A 514 -8.12 25.02 -18.07
N ILE A 515 -8.42 24.00 -17.26
CA ILE A 515 -9.77 23.77 -16.73
C ILE A 515 -10.17 24.82 -15.70
N MET A 516 -9.26 25.23 -14.80
CA MET A 516 -9.55 26.31 -13.84
C MET A 516 -9.91 27.62 -14.55
N SER A 517 -9.23 27.94 -15.65
CA SER A 517 -9.60 29.08 -16.50
C SER A 517 -11.00 28.91 -17.10
N ILE A 518 -11.39 27.70 -17.49
CA ILE A 518 -12.75 27.43 -18.01
C ILE A 518 -13.80 27.60 -16.93
N PHE A 519 -13.54 27.19 -15.69
CA PHE A 519 -14.47 27.43 -14.59
C PHE A 519 -14.69 28.92 -14.34
N ALA A 520 -13.63 29.74 -14.37
CA ALA A 520 -13.77 31.19 -14.28
C ALA A 520 -14.59 31.78 -15.45
N ASP A 521 -14.40 31.26 -16.67
CA ASP A 521 -15.21 31.64 -17.83
C ASP A 521 -16.69 31.22 -17.66
N MET A 522 -16.95 30.00 -17.19
CA MET A 522 -18.31 29.50 -16.92
C MET A 522 -19.03 30.36 -15.87
N GLU A 523 -18.35 30.71 -14.78
CA GLU A 523 -18.90 31.58 -13.74
C GLU A 523 -19.28 32.96 -14.31
N LYS A 524 -18.36 33.59 -15.05
CA LYS A 524 -18.60 34.88 -15.72
C LYS A 524 -19.75 34.80 -16.74
N HIS A 525 -19.84 33.72 -17.51
CA HIS A 525 -20.91 33.53 -18.50
C HIS A 525 -22.26 33.21 -17.86
N THR A 526 -22.26 32.55 -16.70
CA THR A 526 -23.44 32.33 -15.88
C THR A 526 -23.96 33.67 -15.32
N GLN A 527 -23.08 34.52 -14.78
CA GLN A 527 -23.46 35.85 -14.27
C GLN A 527 -24.01 36.77 -15.37
N SER A 528 -23.41 36.73 -16.57
CA SER A 528 -23.84 37.51 -17.73
C SER A 528 -24.96 36.87 -18.56
N ARG A 529 -25.48 35.69 -18.14
CA ARG A 529 -26.54 34.92 -18.82
C ARG A 529 -26.27 34.69 -20.31
N ASN A 530 -25.02 34.41 -20.69
CA ASN A 530 -24.62 34.21 -22.08
C ASN A 530 -24.54 32.72 -22.44
N GLU A 531 -25.68 32.12 -22.83
CA GLU A 531 -25.81 30.68 -23.09
C GLU A 531 -24.86 30.18 -24.20
N ASN A 532 -24.68 30.95 -25.29
CA ASN A 532 -23.81 30.57 -26.39
C ASN A 532 -22.33 30.43 -25.98
N LYS A 533 -21.84 31.33 -25.12
CA LYS A 533 -20.46 31.23 -24.59
C LYS A 533 -20.35 30.14 -23.52
N LEU A 534 -21.42 29.91 -22.76
CA LEU A 534 -21.47 28.86 -21.76
C LEU A 534 -21.38 27.47 -22.39
N SER A 535 -22.16 27.21 -23.43
CA SER A 535 -22.13 25.94 -24.17
C SER A 535 -20.75 25.65 -24.77
N LYS A 536 -20.07 26.68 -25.32
CA LYS A 536 -18.68 26.56 -25.78
C LYS A 536 -17.71 26.20 -24.64
N SER A 537 -17.92 26.76 -23.45
CA SER A 537 -17.11 26.48 -22.26
C SER A 537 -17.32 25.03 -21.79
N ILE A 538 -18.57 24.54 -21.79
CA ILE A 538 -18.91 23.15 -21.45
C ILE A 538 -18.26 22.17 -22.43
N VAL A 539 -18.34 22.41 -23.74
CA VAL A 539 -17.68 21.55 -24.74
C VAL A 539 -16.17 21.52 -24.56
N LYS A 540 -15.55 22.67 -24.26
CA LYS A 540 -14.11 22.75 -23.99
C LYS A 540 -13.75 22.00 -22.70
N PHE A 541 -14.55 22.15 -21.64
CA PHE A 541 -14.41 21.40 -20.39
C PHE A 541 -14.43 19.89 -20.64
N ASP A 542 -15.44 19.37 -21.34
CA ASP A 542 -15.58 17.94 -21.64
C ASP A 542 -14.35 17.41 -22.40
N LYS A 543 -13.82 18.20 -23.36
CA LYS A 543 -12.61 17.84 -24.11
C LYS A 543 -11.38 17.75 -23.22
N LEU A 544 -11.20 18.66 -22.26
CA LEU A 544 -10.07 18.64 -21.34
C LEU A 544 -10.21 17.54 -20.29
N MET A 545 -11.43 17.31 -19.78
CA MET A 545 -11.70 16.20 -18.85
C MET A 545 -11.39 14.84 -19.49
N LYS A 546 -11.73 14.64 -20.77
CA LYS A 546 -11.34 13.43 -21.52
C LYS A 546 -9.82 13.21 -21.55
N LYS A 547 -9.03 14.28 -21.54
CA LYS A 547 -7.56 14.17 -21.46
C LYS A 547 -7.08 13.86 -20.04
N ILE A 548 -7.71 14.44 -19.02
CA ILE A 548 -7.38 14.13 -17.62
C ILE A 548 -7.60 12.65 -17.32
N VAL A 549 -8.75 12.08 -17.70
CA VAL A 549 -9.09 10.70 -17.31
C VAL A 549 -8.23 9.62 -17.97
N VAL A 550 -7.46 9.97 -19.01
CA VAL A 550 -6.49 9.06 -19.67
C VAL A 550 -5.04 9.45 -19.40
N ASN A 551 -4.79 10.48 -18.62
CA ASN A 551 -3.44 10.88 -18.24
C ASN A 551 -2.82 9.83 -17.31
N ASP A 552 -1.61 9.36 -17.63
CA ASP A 552 -0.96 8.27 -16.90
C ASP A 552 -0.83 8.55 -15.39
N CYS A 553 -0.45 9.77 -14.99
CA CYS A 553 -0.36 10.15 -13.57
C CYS A 553 -1.74 10.14 -12.90
N TYR A 554 -2.77 10.60 -13.61
CA TYR A 554 -4.13 10.56 -13.10
C TYR A 554 -4.60 9.13 -12.85
N VAL A 555 -4.43 8.24 -13.82
CA VAL A 555 -4.86 6.83 -13.73
C VAL A 555 -4.03 6.05 -12.72
N CYS A 556 -2.72 6.24 -12.70
CA CYS A 556 -1.82 5.45 -11.86
C CYS A 556 -1.84 5.86 -10.39
N TYR A 557 -2.03 7.16 -10.09
CA TYR A 557 -1.89 7.69 -8.73
C TYR A 557 -3.08 8.50 -8.25
N ILE A 558 -3.49 9.52 -9.00
CA ILE A 558 -4.46 10.51 -8.49
C ILE A 558 -5.85 9.88 -8.29
N GLN A 559 -6.34 9.12 -9.27
CA GLN A 559 -7.65 8.48 -9.20
C GLN A 559 -7.70 7.33 -8.19
N PRO A 560 -6.69 6.45 -8.08
CA PRO A 560 -6.63 5.44 -7.02
C PRO A 560 -6.64 6.04 -5.61
N VAL A 561 -5.86 7.08 -5.35
CA VAL A 561 -5.85 7.78 -4.05
C VAL A 561 -7.20 8.47 -3.75
N ASN A 562 -7.90 8.93 -4.78
CA ASN A 562 -9.19 9.60 -4.67
C ASN A 562 -10.37 8.71 -5.05
N ARG A 563 -10.22 7.37 -4.98
CA ARG A 563 -11.19 6.38 -5.49
C ARG A 563 -12.61 6.66 -5.02
N THR A 564 -12.80 6.87 -3.72
CA THR A 564 -14.10 7.16 -3.10
C THR A 564 -14.74 8.43 -3.66
N GLN A 565 -13.95 9.50 -3.85
CA GLN A 565 -14.46 10.78 -4.35
C GLN A 565 -14.72 10.72 -5.86
N TYR A 566 -13.91 9.97 -6.58
CA TYR A 566 -14.13 9.69 -7.99
C TYR A 566 -15.43 8.90 -8.22
N GLN A 567 -15.71 7.90 -7.36
CA GLN A 567 -16.99 7.18 -7.37
C GLN A 567 -18.16 8.15 -7.12
N ALA A 568 -18.09 8.99 -6.08
CA ALA A 568 -19.12 10.00 -5.81
C ALA A 568 -19.30 11.01 -6.97
N LEU A 569 -18.22 11.44 -7.61
CA LEU A 569 -18.26 12.32 -8.78
C LEU A 569 -18.92 11.63 -9.97
N SER A 570 -18.64 10.34 -10.19
CA SER A 570 -19.17 9.58 -11.33
C SER A 570 -20.70 9.50 -11.30
N ILE A 571 -21.29 9.35 -10.10
CA ILE A 571 -22.74 9.43 -9.87
C ILE A 571 -23.27 10.80 -10.31
N ARG A 572 -22.67 11.89 -9.81
CA ARG A 572 -23.10 13.27 -10.15
C ARG A 572 -22.96 13.56 -11.65
N ALA A 573 -21.88 13.09 -12.27
CA ALA A 573 -21.63 13.26 -13.70
C ALA A 573 -22.72 12.62 -14.57
N ALA A 574 -23.28 11.48 -14.15
CA ALA A 574 -24.40 10.85 -14.85
C ALA A 574 -25.67 11.72 -14.83
N ASN A 575 -25.92 12.43 -13.72
CA ASN A 575 -27.04 13.37 -13.60
C ASN A 575 -26.81 14.65 -14.40
N ILE A 576 -25.57 15.19 -14.39
CA ILE A 576 -25.18 16.36 -15.19
C ILE A 576 -25.41 16.13 -16.68
N ARG A 577 -25.09 14.93 -17.19
CA ARG A 577 -25.30 14.58 -18.61
C ARG A 577 -26.76 14.64 -19.05
N LYS A 578 -27.70 14.44 -18.12
CA LYS A 578 -29.15 14.46 -18.38
C LYS A 578 -29.74 15.88 -18.35
N GLN A 579 -29.00 16.87 -17.86
CA GLN A 579 -29.48 18.24 -17.76
C GLN A 579 -29.49 18.90 -19.15
N THR A 580 -30.65 19.44 -19.55
CA THR A 580 -30.86 20.11 -20.85
C THR A 580 -30.64 21.61 -20.77
N ASN A 581 -30.85 22.21 -19.59
CA ASN A 581 -30.58 23.63 -19.37
C ASN A 581 -29.08 23.89 -19.20
N GLU A 582 -28.47 24.65 -20.11
CA GLU A 582 -27.02 24.91 -20.12
C GLU A 582 -26.55 25.66 -18.86
N MET A 583 -27.38 26.54 -18.29
CA MET A 583 -27.06 27.29 -17.06
C MET A 583 -26.99 26.37 -15.85
N ASP A 584 -28.01 25.51 -15.69
CA ASP A 584 -28.04 24.55 -14.59
C ASP A 584 -26.97 23.49 -14.77
N LYS A 585 -26.71 23.06 -16.01
CA LYS A 585 -25.62 22.14 -16.33
C LYS A 585 -24.26 22.71 -15.95
N ALA A 586 -23.99 23.97 -16.29
CA ALA A 586 -22.73 24.62 -15.91
C ALA A 586 -22.57 24.75 -14.39
N LYS A 587 -23.64 25.12 -13.67
CA LYS A 587 -23.62 25.18 -12.20
C LYS A 587 -23.30 23.82 -11.60
N LEU A 588 -24.00 22.76 -12.03
CA LEU A 588 -23.76 21.41 -11.53
C LEU A 588 -22.35 20.90 -11.87
N ILE A 589 -21.82 21.25 -13.04
CA ILE A 589 -20.43 20.98 -13.42
C ILE A 589 -19.47 21.64 -12.43
N MET A 590 -19.64 22.94 -12.16
CA MET A 590 -18.78 23.66 -11.21
C MET A 590 -18.90 23.08 -9.80
N GLU A 591 -20.11 22.86 -9.29
CA GLU A 591 -20.36 22.31 -7.94
C GLU A 591 -19.82 20.89 -7.75
N SER A 592 -19.76 20.09 -8.82
CA SER A 592 -19.32 18.69 -8.73
C SER A 592 -17.84 18.51 -9.06
N PHE A 593 -17.37 19.07 -10.18
CA PHE A 593 -16.03 18.82 -10.70
C PHE A 593 -14.96 19.75 -10.13
N TYR A 594 -15.28 21.00 -9.80
CA TYR A 594 -14.33 21.92 -9.19
C TYR A 594 -13.71 21.35 -7.89
N PRO A 595 -14.49 20.95 -6.87
CA PRO A 595 -13.92 20.43 -5.63
C PRO A 595 -13.13 19.13 -5.83
N TYR A 596 -13.54 18.29 -6.80
CA TYR A 596 -12.82 17.08 -7.14
C TYR A 596 -11.46 17.38 -7.79
N LEU A 597 -11.40 18.33 -8.73
CA LEU A 597 -10.15 18.71 -9.40
C LEU A 597 -9.18 19.43 -8.47
N GLU A 598 -9.67 20.26 -7.55
CA GLU A 598 -8.85 20.83 -6.46
C GLU A 598 -8.21 19.71 -5.63
N ARG A 599 -9.01 18.70 -5.26
CA ARG A 599 -8.51 17.53 -4.54
C ARG A 599 -7.49 16.73 -5.36
N CYS A 600 -7.71 16.58 -6.67
CA CYS A 600 -6.76 15.92 -7.56
C CYS A 600 -5.41 16.66 -7.61
N LYS A 601 -5.42 18.00 -7.72
CA LYS A 601 -4.21 18.81 -7.63
C LYS A 601 -3.53 18.63 -6.28
N LEU A 602 -4.28 18.75 -5.17
CA LEU A 602 -3.72 18.58 -3.83
C LEU A 602 -3.05 17.21 -3.67
N THR A 603 -3.70 16.16 -4.19
CA THR A 603 -3.16 14.80 -4.19
C THR A 603 -1.84 14.73 -4.96
N LEU A 604 -1.79 15.26 -6.18
CA LEU A 604 -0.57 15.30 -6.97
C LEU A 604 0.55 16.02 -6.20
N GLU A 605 0.29 17.21 -5.66
CA GLU A 605 1.32 17.96 -4.96
C GLU A 605 1.77 17.22 -3.68
N GLN A 606 0.88 16.49 -2.99
CA GLN A 606 1.25 15.66 -1.84
C GLN A 606 2.20 14.50 -2.18
N ILE A 607 2.16 13.97 -3.41
CA ILE A 607 2.89 12.74 -3.79
C ILE A 607 4.03 12.99 -4.76
N ALA A 608 4.02 14.11 -5.50
CA ALA A 608 4.96 14.37 -6.60
C ALA A 608 6.42 14.29 -6.15
N GLY A 609 6.73 14.82 -4.97
CA GLY A 609 8.06 14.74 -4.41
C GLY A 609 8.52 13.29 -4.15
N SER A 610 7.69 12.47 -3.51
CA SER A 610 7.97 11.04 -3.28
C SER A 610 8.13 10.30 -4.61
N LEU A 611 7.31 10.65 -5.60
CA LEU A 611 7.38 10.08 -6.95
C LEU A 611 8.72 10.38 -7.61
N TYR A 612 9.18 11.63 -7.61
CA TYR A 612 10.48 12.00 -8.19
C TYR A 612 11.66 11.37 -7.43
N LYS A 613 11.55 11.22 -6.11
CA LYS A 613 12.54 10.51 -5.29
C LYS A 613 12.63 9.04 -5.71
N VAL A 614 11.50 8.34 -5.74
CA VAL A 614 11.41 6.93 -6.16
C VAL A 614 11.89 6.75 -7.59
N HIS A 615 11.55 7.66 -8.51
CA HIS A 615 12.02 7.59 -9.90
C HIS A 615 13.54 7.75 -9.98
N GLY A 616 14.12 8.62 -9.15
CA GLY A 616 15.57 8.75 -9.01
C GLY A 616 16.23 7.47 -8.49
N GLU A 617 15.68 6.88 -7.43
CA GLU A 617 16.16 5.62 -6.84
C GLU A 617 16.05 4.45 -7.84
N ALA A 618 14.94 4.38 -8.59
CA ALA A 618 14.73 3.37 -9.62
C ALA A 618 15.72 3.53 -10.79
N ARG A 619 15.94 4.75 -11.28
CA ARG A 619 16.97 5.02 -12.30
C ARG A 619 18.35 4.65 -11.79
N HIS A 620 18.69 5.02 -10.56
CA HIS A 620 19.97 4.68 -9.98
C HIS A 620 20.17 3.16 -9.91
N PHE A 621 19.14 2.39 -9.57
CA PHE A 621 19.20 0.93 -9.62
C PHE A 621 19.45 0.40 -11.05
N ILE A 622 18.74 0.93 -12.05
CA ILE A 622 18.87 0.52 -13.46
C ILE A 622 20.23 0.92 -14.05
N GLU A 623 20.73 2.11 -13.69
CA GLU A 623 21.95 2.73 -14.21
C GLU A 623 23.15 2.53 -13.28
N ARG A 624 23.06 1.65 -12.27
CA ARG A 624 24.07 1.47 -11.21
C ARG A 624 25.47 1.12 -11.72
N ASP A 625 25.54 0.57 -12.94
CA ASP A 625 26.80 0.20 -13.60
C ASP A 625 27.38 1.36 -14.45
N GLN A 626 26.63 2.46 -14.62
CA GLN A 626 27.04 3.62 -15.43
C GLN A 626 27.72 4.71 -14.59
N TYR A 627 27.18 5.04 -13.42
CA TYR A 627 27.76 6.05 -12.53
C TYR A 627 27.39 5.81 -11.07
N LYS A 628 28.25 6.32 -10.19
CA LYS A 628 28.07 6.27 -8.74
C LYS A 628 27.45 7.57 -8.25
N PHE A 629 26.30 7.48 -7.59
CA PHE A 629 25.58 8.63 -7.04
C PHE A 629 25.90 8.84 -5.56
N TYR A 630 26.16 10.09 -5.18
CA TYR A 630 26.36 10.51 -3.81
C TYR A 630 25.30 11.56 -3.43
N PRO A 631 24.39 11.25 -2.50
CA PRO A 631 23.35 12.19 -2.08
C PRO A 631 23.96 13.36 -1.31
N SER A 632 23.33 14.53 -1.41
CA SER A 632 23.84 15.77 -0.80
C SER A 632 24.01 15.69 0.72
N ASP A 633 23.35 14.74 1.40
CA ASP A 633 23.51 14.50 2.83
C ASP A 633 24.43 13.32 3.21
N CYS A 634 25.23 12.79 2.27
CA CYS A 634 26.18 11.70 2.57
C CYS A 634 27.30 12.13 3.54
N GLY A 635 27.67 13.42 3.52
CA GLY A 635 28.70 14.00 4.39
C GLY A 635 30.07 14.20 3.76
N ALA A 636 30.22 13.86 2.47
CA ALA A 636 31.40 14.19 1.69
C ALA A 636 31.39 15.65 1.16
N PHE A 637 30.33 16.42 1.42
CA PHE A 637 30.19 17.81 0.98
C PHE A 637 30.46 18.76 2.14
N GLN A 638 31.31 19.76 1.92
CA GLN A 638 31.52 20.88 2.83
C GLN A 638 30.57 22.01 2.43
N TYR A 639 29.79 22.55 3.38
CA TYR A 639 28.80 23.60 3.15
C TYR A 639 29.22 24.89 3.84
N ILE A 640 29.50 25.93 3.06
CA ILE A 640 29.93 27.25 3.56
C ILE A 640 28.83 28.27 3.25
N GLY A 641 28.46 29.09 4.25
CA GLY A 641 27.38 30.07 4.16
C GLY A 641 26.03 29.51 4.64
N GLU A 642 24.93 30.22 4.33
CA GLU A 642 23.59 29.83 4.76
C GLU A 642 23.02 28.70 3.89
N TRP A 643 23.13 27.47 4.40
CA TRP A 643 22.52 26.26 3.85
C TRP A 643 21.49 25.68 4.83
N GLU A 644 20.34 25.26 4.31
CA GLU A 644 19.31 24.58 5.07
C GLU A 644 19.12 23.15 4.55
N LYS A 645 19.19 22.15 5.43
CA LYS A 645 18.76 20.78 5.12
C LYS A 645 17.24 20.73 5.17
N GLN A 646 16.60 20.53 4.02
CA GLN A 646 15.15 20.37 3.96
C GLN A 646 14.76 18.89 4.05
N LYS A 647 13.96 18.56 5.06
CA LYS A 647 13.12 17.34 5.08
C LYS A 647 11.75 17.75 4.60
N TYR A 648 11.47 17.42 3.35
CA TYR A 648 10.23 17.83 2.72
C TYR A 648 9.26 16.66 2.63
N THR A 649 8.13 16.78 3.33
CA THR A 649 6.99 15.87 3.28
C THR A 649 5.75 16.73 3.03
N LEU A 650 5.16 16.68 1.83
CA LEU A 650 3.95 17.47 1.53
C LEU A 650 2.67 16.89 2.15
N GLY A 651 2.66 15.59 2.46
CA GLY A 651 1.48 14.87 2.94
C GLY A 651 1.52 14.64 4.45
N LYS A 652 0.36 14.82 5.11
CA LYS A 652 0.18 14.37 6.50
C LYS A 652 -0.01 12.86 6.63
N THR A 653 -0.31 12.18 5.51
CA THR A 653 -0.73 10.77 5.50
C THR A 653 0.45 9.80 5.55
N ILE A 654 1.60 10.16 4.96
CA ILE A 654 2.80 9.32 4.93
C ILE A 654 4.04 10.20 5.05
N ASP A 655 4.87 9.93 6.06
CA ASP A 655 6.16 10.59 6.24
C ASP A 655 7.27 9.85 5.48
N TYR A 656 7.39 10.14 4.17
CA TYR A 656 8.51 9.71 3.34
C TYR A 656 9.35 10.93 2.94
N PRO A 657 10.21 11.44 3.83
CA PRO A 657 10.86 12.74 3.63
C PRO A 657 11.82 12.69 2.45
N ILE A 658 11.74 13.73 1.64
CA ILE A 658 12.72 14.05 0.60
C ILE A 658 13.82 14.87 1.24
N LYS A 659 15.07 14.53 0.94
CA LYS A 659 16.24 15.21 1.48
C LYS A 659 16.95 15.98 0.38
N GLN A 660 17.16 17.27 0.62
CA GLN A 660 17.93 18.16 -0.25
C GLN A 660 18.56 19.28 0.58
N HIS A 661 19.58 19.91 0.02
CA HIS A 661 20.18 21.11 0.59
C HIS A 661 19.72 22.35 -0.19
N LEU A 662 19.24 23.35 0.54
CA LEU A 662 18.78 24.62 0.02
C LEU A 662 19.79 25.71 0.35
N ALA A 663 20.13 26.54 -0.63
CA ALA A 663 20.76 27.84 -0.44
C ALA A 663 19.91 28.93 -1.11
N ASN A 664 19.82 30.10 -0.48
CA ASN A 664 19.14 31.28 -1.04
C ASN A 664 19.88 32.60 -0.73
N LYS A 665 21.13 32.51 -0.28
CA LYS A 665 22.00 33.65 -0.02
C LYS A 665 23.20 33.64 -0.93
N LYS A 666 23.52 34.80 -1.46
CA LYS A 666 24.76 35.02 -2.20
C LYS A 666 25.95 34.55 -1.36
N ASP A 667 26.95 34.03 -2.05
CA ASP A 667 28.19 33.50 -1.50
C ASP A 667 28.07 32.16 -0.77
N ALA A 668 26.86 31.58 -0.66
CA ALA A 668 26.70 30.18 -0.30
C ALA A 668 27.48 29.28 -1.27
N LEU A 669 28.23 28.35 -0.70
CA LEU A 669 29.25 27.57 -1.40
C LEU A 669 29.20 26.12 -0.91
N VAL A 670 29.33 25.17 -1.84
CA VAL A 670 29.59 23.78 -1.51
C VAL A 670 30.87 23.31 -2.18
N ARG A 671 31.71 22.59 -1.44
CA ARG A 671 33.02 22.10 -1.88
C ARG A 671 33.16 20.61 -1.64
N PHE A 672 33.86 19.94 -2.54
CA PHE A 672 34.24 18.53 -2.42
C PHE A 672 35.37 18.20 -3.40
N ARG A 673 35.99 17.05 -3.22
CA ARG A 673 36.93 16.49 -4.19
C ARG A 673 36.37 15.20 -4.76
N PHE A 674 36.75 14.83 -5.97
CA PHE A 674 36.44 13.50 -6.51
C PHE A 674 37.54 12.99 -7.42
N THR A 675 37.62 11.68 -7.56
CA THR A 675 38.43 11.03 -8.60
C THR A 675 37.53 10.49 -9.69
N GLY A 676 37.89 10.66 -10.95
CA GLY A 676 37.12 10.11 -12.06
C GLY A 676 37.04 11.02 -13.28
N THR A 677 36.43 10.51 -14.36
CA THR A 677 36.45 11.16 -15.68
C THR A 677 35.19 11.96 -16.02
N GLU A 678 34.16 11.88 -15.16
CA GLU A 678 32.87 12.55 -15.36
C GLU A 678 32.29 13.03 -14.03
N LEU A 679 31.69 14.21 -14.05
CA LEU A 679 30.87 14.78 -12.97
C LEU A 679 29.47 15.15 -13.49
N LYS A 680 28.45 14.75 -12.75
CA LYS A 680 27.05 15.15 -12.92
C LYS A 680 26.58 15.85 -11.64
N ILE A 681 25.94 17.00 -11.77
CA ILE A 681 25.32 17.72 -10.65
C ILE A 681 23.81 17.63 -10.78
N LEU A 682 23.15 17.17 -9.72
CA LEU A 682 21.72 16.93 -9.65
C LEU A 682 21.06 17.90 -8.64
N GLY A 683 19.85 18.33 -8.97
CA GLY A 683 19.07 19.24 -8.13
C GLY A 683 17.74 19.60 -8.78
N SER A 684 17.16 20.74 -8.38
CA SER A 684 15.87 21.21 -8.92
C SER A 684 16.00 22.48 -9.73
N LYS A 685 15.35 22.54 -10.89
CA LYS A 685 15.05 23.82 -11.54
C LYS A 685 13.78 24.42 -10.94
N ASN A 686 13.77 25.74 -10.73
CA ASN A 686 12.64 26.46 -10.13
C ASN A 686 12.46 27.85 -10.76
N LYS A 687 11.27 28.43 -10.71
CA LYS A 687 10.98 29.81 -11.13
C LYS A 687 11.74 30.86 -10.33
N GLU A 688 11.95 30.60 -9.04
CA GLU A 688 12.75 31.41 -8.13
C GLU A 688 14.23 30.96 -8.11
N GLY A 689 14.58 30.01 -8.99
CA GLY A 689 15.93 29.48 -9.10
C GLY A 689 16.96 30.53 -9.49
N SER A 690 18.19 30.34 -9.02
CA SER A 690 19.33 31.18 -9.39
C SER A 690 19.62 31.14 -10.88
N SER A 691 20.00 32.30 -11.40
CA SER A 691 20.48 32.46 -12.78
C SER A 691 22.01 32.46 -12.88
N LYS A 692 22.70 32.40 -11.73
CA LYS A 692 24.15 32.62 -11.62
C LYS A 692 24.75 31.71 -10.54
N ILE A 693 24.83 30.41 -10.83
CA ILE A 693 25.64 29.48 -10.03
C ILE A 693 26.96 29.26 -10.76
N ARG A 694 28.07 29.52 -10.10
CA ARG A 694 29.42 29.26 -10.64
C ARG A 694 29.89 27.89 -10.20
N ILE A 695 30.20 27.03 -11.16
CA ILE A 695 30.86 25.75 -10.94
C ILE A 695 32.32 25.92 -11.32
N THR A 696 33.23 25.64 -10.40
CA THR A 696 34.67 25.65 -10.65
C THR A 696 35.20 24.23 -10.49
N ILE A 697 35.90 23.72 -11.50
CA ILE A 697 36.61 22.43 -11.48
C ILE A 697 38.07 22.73 -11.78
N ASP A 698 38.97 22.45 -10.83
CA ASP A 698 40.41 22.71 -10.93
C ASP A 698 40.75 24.15 -11.40
N GLY A 699 40.06 25.13 -10.81
CA GLY A 699 40.23 26.55 -11.14
C GLY A 699 39.55 27.01 -12.42
N LYS A 700 38.99 26.11 -13.25
CA LYS A 700 38.22 26.47 -14.45
C LYS A 700 36.74 26.64 -14.09
N SER A 701 36.20 27.83 -14.31
CA SER A 701 34.82 28.17 -13.94
C SER A 701 33.85 28.21 -15.12
N GLU A 702 32.65 27.71 -14.90
CA GLU A 702 31.49 27.83 -15.79
C GLU A 702 30.29 28.32 -14.98
N ASN A 703 29.41 29.13 -15.56
CA ASN A 703 28.18 29.57 -14.88
C ASN A 703 26.97 28.82 -15.44
N ILE A 704 26.08 28.36 -14.56
CA ILE A 704 24.81 27.74 -14.91
C ILE A 704 23.63 28.53 -14.34
N SER A 705 22.46 28.28 -14.92
CA SER A 705 21.16 28.77 -14.45
C SER A 705 20.26 27.60 -14.12
N VAL A 706 19.63 27.64 -12.95
CA VAL A 706 18.57 26.71 -12.52
C VAL A 706 17.19 27.36 -12.55
N LYS A 707 17.10 28.59 -13.07
CA LYS A 707 15.84 29.31 -13.27
C LYS A 707 15.03 28.71 -14.42
N THR A 708 13.74 28.45 -14.21
CA THR A 708 12.82 27.98 -15.25
C THR A 708 11.43 28.62 -15.15
N SER A 709 10.80 28.98 -16.26
CA SER A 709 9.41 29.47 -16.29
C SER A 709 8.37 28.35 -16.42
N SER A 710 8.80 27.10 -16.57
CA SER A 710 7.91 25.97 -16.87
C SER A 710 7.22 25.36 -15.64
N ILE A 711 7.60 25.78 -14.43
CA ILE A 711 7.09 25.26 -13.16
C ILE A 711 6.53 26.46 -12.37
N ASP A 712 5.29 26.37 -11.90
CA ASP A 712 4.74 27.42 -11.04
C ASP A 712 5.29 27.31 -9.62
N SER A 713 5.33 28.43 -8.89
CA SER A 713 5.88 28.47 -7.53
C SER A 713 5.11 27.59 -6.52
N SER A 714 3.85 27.26 -6.82
CA SER A 714 3.04 26.33 -6.02
C SER A 714 3.28 24.85 -6.34
N ASP A 715 3.94 24.56 -7.47
CA ASP A 715 4.11 23.20 -7.97
C ASP A 715 5.42 22.61 -7.41
N VAL A 716 5.38 21.37 -6.94
CA VAL A 716 6.57 20.65 -6.47
C VAL A 716 7.51 20.40 -7.65
N PRO A 717 8.76 20.92 -7.61
CA PRO A 717 9.72 20.70 -8.69
C PRO A 717 10.25 19.26 -8.67
N ASN A 718 10.72 18.79 -9.83
CA ASN A 718 11.46 17.53 -9.88
C ASN A 718 12.83 17.73 -9.21
N ILE A 719 13.06 16.96 -8.16
CA ILE A 719 14.20 17.10 -7.25
C ILE A 719 15.52 16.52 -7.77
N ASN A 720 15.47 15.60 -8.75
CA ASN A 720 16.64 14.87 -9.25
C ASN A 720 16.91 15.20 -10.73
N GLN A 721 16.75 16.47 -11.12
CA GLN A 721 17.06 16.92 -12.48
C GLN A 721 18.56 17.10 -12.67
N LEU A 722 19.07 16.70 -13.84
CA LEU A 722 20.43 17.00 -14.26
C LEU A 722 20.57 18.52 -14.49
N LEU A 723 21.37 19.17 -13.64
CA LEU A 723 21.63 20.60 -13.70
C LEU A 723 22.90 20.92 -14.50
N TYR A 724 23.91 20.05 -14.39
CA TYR A 724 25.19 20.19 -15.07
C TYR A 724 25.85 18.84 -15.29
N THR A 725 26.62 18.71 -16.36
CA THR A 725 27.51 17.57 -16.62
C THR A 725 28.83 18.06 -17.19
N LYS A 726 29.92 17.44 -16.74
CA LYS A 726 31.27 17.62 -17.30
C LYS A 726 31.88 16.24 -17.51
N GLY A 727 32.09 15.86 -18.76
CA GLY A 727 32.85 14.67 -19.13
C GLY A 727 34.26 15.00 -19.61
N ASN A 728 34.99 13.96 -20.02
CA ASN A 728 36.36 14.04 -20.53
C ASN A 728 37.34 14.72 -19.56
N LEU A 729 37.16 14.48 -18.27
CA LEU A 729 38.15 14.85 -17.26
C LEU A 729 39.23 13.77 -17.21
N ASP A 730 40.45 14.17 -16.84
CA ASP A 730 41.53 13.22 -16.58
C ASP A 730 41.13 12.29 -15.43
N ASN A 731 41.60 11.04 -15.41
CA ASN A 731 41.29 10.14 -14.31
C ASN A 731 42.18 10.44 -13.08
N THR A 732 42.04 11.64 -12.53
CA THR A 732 42.80 12.18 -11.41
C THR A 732 41.87 12.71 -10.33
N GLU A 733 42.42 13.22 -9.23
CA GLU A 733 41.64 13.98 -8.26
C GLU A 733 41.32 15.38 -8.79
N HIS A 734 40.08 15.81 -8.62
CA HIS A 734 39.55 17.10 -9.01
C HIS A 734 38.95 17.82 -7.81
N LEU A 735 39.21 19.12 -7.68
CA LEU A 735 38.56 19.99 -6.69
C LEU A 735 37.35 20.69 -7.33
N VAL A 736 36.19 20.56 -6.71
CA VAL A 736 34.94 21.16 -7.18
C VAL A 736 34.42 22.19 -6.18
N GLU A 737 34.05 23.36 -6.69
CA GLU A 737 33.38 24.41 -5.96
C GLU A 737 32.10 24.85 -6.68
N MET A 738 30.97 24.83 -5.99
CA MET A 738 29.70 25.38 -6.52
C MET A 738 29.29 26.58 -5.68
N LYS A 739 29.40 27.79 -6.26
CA LYS A 739 29.14 29.05 -5.59
C LYS A 739 27.90 29.74 -6.13
N LEU A 740 26.98 30.10 -5.24
CA LEU A 740 25.81 30.91 -5.55
C LEU A 740 26.22 32.41 -5.63
N LEU A 741 25.91 33.08 -6.76
CA LEU A 741 26.35 34.47 -7.00
C LEU A 741 25.23 35.52 -6.83
N ASP A 742 24.02 35.10 -6.48
CA ASP A 742 22.86 35.95 -6.21
C ASP A 742 22.03 35.41 -5.03
N ASP A 743 21.07 36.18 -4.52
CA ASP A 743 20.20 35.77 -3.40
C ASP A 743 18.96 34.98 -3.86
N ASN A 744 19.14 34.10 -4.86
CA ASN A 744 18.08 33.28 -5.44
C ASN A 744 18.26 31.80 -5.08
N LEU A 745 17.21 31.00 -5.29
CA LEU A 745 17.16 29.62 -4.82
C LEU A 745 18.13 28.69 -5.56
N PHE A 746 18.88 27.89 -4.82
CA PHE A 746 19.61 26.72 -5.31
C PHE A 746 19.26 25.49 -4.47
N LEU A 747 18.64 24.49 -5.11
CA LEU A 747 18.29 23.20 -4.50
C LEU A 747 19.22 22.12 -5.03
N PHE A 748 20.04 21.56 -4.15
CA PHE A 748 21.08 20.58 -4.47
C PHE A 748 20.76 19.21 -3.86
N THR A 749 20.70 18.17 -4.70
CA THR A 749 20.35 16.80 -4.27
C THR A 749 21.53 15.84 -4.29
N GLY A 750 22.57 16.09 -5.07
CA GLY A 750 23.78 15.27 -5.03
C GLY A 750 24.59 15.33 -6.31
N VAL A 751 25.61 14.48 -6.39
CA VAL A 751 26.46 14.34 -7.57
C VAL A 751 26.56 12.91 -8.04
N GLY A 752 26.64 12.72 -9.35
CA GLY A 752 27.06 11.47 -9.98
C GLY A 752 28.49 11.58 -10.47
N ILE A 753 29.31 10.56 -10.25
CA ILE A 753 30.67 10.46 -10.82
C ILE A 753 30.86 9.11 -11.51
N SER A 754 31.89 8.99 -12.34
CA SER A 754 32.25 7.70 -12.98
C SER A 754 32.36 6.56 -11.97
N GLN A 755 31.98 5.35 -12.35
CA GLN A 755 31.83 4.20 -11.44
C GLN A 755 33.10 3.82 -10.66
N ALA A 756 34.28 3.92 -11.29
CA ALA A 756 35.57 3.64 -10.64
C ALA A 756 36.04 4.80 -9.73
N GLY A 757 35.30 5.91 -9.71
CA GLY A 757 35.63 7.11 -8.97
C GLY A 757 35.21 7.08 -7.50
N ARG A 758 35.84 7.93 -6.72
CA ARG A 758 35.55 8.16 -5.30
C ARG A 758 35.28 9.64 -5.05
N LEU A 759 34.20 9.95 -4.34
CA LEU A 759 33.91 11.29 -3.82
C LEU A 759 34.59 11.45 -2.45
N TYR A 760 35.19 12.60 -2.19
CA TYR A 760 35.88 12.91 -0.94
C TYR A 760 35.40 14.22 -0.34
N HIS A 761 35.37 14.27 0.99
CA HIS A 761 35.36 15.56 1.66
C HIS A 761 36.68 16.31 1.39
N VAL A 762 36.66 17.65 1.34
CA VAL A 762 37.88 18.45 1.10
C VAL A 762 38.98 18.18 2.14
N ASP A 763 38.57 17.88 3.37
CA ASP A 763 39.43 17.51 4.50
C ASP A 763 39.60 16.00 4.73
N GLU A 764 39.12 15.16 3.80
CA GLU A 764 39.32 13.71 3.90
C GLU A 764 40.77 13.32 3.59
N VAL A 765 41.35 12.51 4.47
CA VAL A 765 42.63 11.83 4.26
C VAL A 765 42.43 10.32 4.22
N THR A 766 43.33 9.61 3.53
CA THR A 766 43.27 8.14 3.41
C THR A 766 44.29 7.43 4.28
N ASN A 767 45.25 8.16 4.87
CA ASN A 767 46.25 7.63 5.79
C ASN A 767 46.19 8.38 7.14
N ILE A 768 46.32 7.62 8.23
CA ILE A 768 46.32 8.11 9.61
C ILE A 768 47.45 9.12 9.86
N GLU A 769 48.60 8.95 9.20
CA GLU A 769 49.74 9.87 9.33
C GLU A 769 49.40 11.29 8.88
N GLN A 770 48.45 11.44 7.94
CA GLN A 770 48.00 12.72 7.39
C GLN A 770 46.90 13.38 8.23
N LEU A 771 46.44 12.74 9.30
CA LEU A 771 45.43 13.32 10.19
C LEU A 771 46.03 14.45 11.02
N GLU A 772 45.39 15.61 10.92
CA GLU A 772 45.59 16.79 11.75
C GLU A 772 44.22 17.24 12.28
N ILE A 773 44.17 18.10 13.30
CA ILE A 773 42.91 18.62 13.86
C ILE A 773 42.04 19.21 12.72
N GLY A 774 40.79 18.73 12.62
CA GLY A 774 39.82 19.09 11.58
C GLY A 774 39.85 18.19 10.33
N LYS A 775 40.95 17.48 10.07
CA LYS A 775 40.99 16.43 9.05
C LYS A 775 40.11 15.25 9.46
N ARG A 776 39.61 14.55 8.46
CA ARG A 776 38.71 13.42 8.66
C ARG A 776 39.16 12.19 7.89
N ILE A 777 38.91 11.02 8.44
CA ILE A 777 39.21 9.74 7.83
C ILE A 777 37.95 8.89 7.76
N ARG A 778 37.70 8.27 6.61
CA ARG A 778 36.52 7.43 6.41
C ARG A 778 36.66 6.12 7.19
N CYS A 779 35.57 5.63 7.74
CA CYS A 779 35.50 4.33 8.41
C CYS A 779 34.17 3.67 8.09
N HIS A 780 34.17 2.36 7.97
CA HIS A 780 32.97 1.55 7.76
C HIS A 780 32.43 1.04 9.10
N TYR A 781 31.11 1.08 9.29
CA TYR A 781 30.44 0.47 10.45
C TYR A 781 29.26 -0.39 10.00
N LYS A 782 29.22 -1.62 10.53
CA LYS A 782 28.14 -2.59 10.26
C LYS A 782 27.64 -3.22 11.56
N ALA A 783 26.32 -3.19 11.79
CA ALA A 783 25.71 -3.74 13.00
C ALA A 783 24.32 -4.36 12.75
N SER A 784 23.96 -5.34 13.57
CA SER A 784 22.60 -5.88 13.67
C SER A 784 21.75 -5.05 14.63
N TYR A 785 20.42 -5.26 14.61
CA TYR A 785 19.49 -4.58 15.51
C TYR A 785 19.92 -4.68 16.96
N ASN A 786 19.95 -3.53 17.64
CA ASN A 786 20.20 -3.41 19.07
C ASN A 786 21.50 -4.12 19.55
N LYS A 787 22.47 -4.33 18.66
CA LYS A 787 23.79 -4.91 18.97
C LYS A 787 24.88 -3.97 18.47
N VAL A 788 25.94 -3.78 19.24
CA VAL A 788 27.12 -3.05 18.77
C VAL A 788 27.80 -3.86 17.68
N GLY A 789 28.13 -3.20 16.58
CA GLY A 789 28.69 -3.78 15.38
C GLY A 789 30.22 -3.74 15.30
N GLU A 790 30.71 -3.87 14.09
CA GLU A 790 32.13 -3.87 13.77
C GLU A 790 32.51 -2.61 12.98
N PHE A 791 33.69 -2.08 13.30
CA PHE A 791 34.34 -1.01 12.56
C PHE A 791 35.41 -1.59 11.63
N GLY A 792 35.60 -1.02 10.45
CA GLY A 792 36.65 -1.47 9.52
C GLY A 792 36.93 -0.47 8.41
N GLY A 793 37.93 -0.78 7.58
CA GLY A 793 38.23 0.02 6.38
C GLY A 793 38.61 1.47 6.66
N LEU A 794 39.43 1.73 7.69
CA LEU A 794 39.87 3.08 8.01
C LEU A 794 40.68 3.66 6.83
N GLY A 795 40.23 4.79 6.28
CA GLY A 795 40.80 5.42 5.07
C GLY A 795 40.26 4.85 3.75
N GLU A 796 39.52 3.74 3.78
CA GLU A 796 38.93 3.09 2.62
C GLU A 796 37.49 3.56 2.38
N GLU A 797 37.05 3.49 1.14
CA GLU A 797 35.63 3.53 0.81
C GLU A 797 35.13 2.10 0.64
N ARG A 798 34.18 1.68 1.49
CA ARG A 798 33.61 0.33 1.44
C ARG A 798 32.17 0.34 0.97
N LYS A 799 31.38 1.34 1.39
CA LYS A 799 29.98 1.49 1.00
C LYS A 799 29.53 2.95 0.96
N GLY A 800 28.28 3.17 0.56
CA GLY A 800 27.63 4.46 0.76
C GLY A 800 27.60 4.85 2.24
N PHE A 801 27.53 6.15 2.51
CA PHE A 801 27.52 6.65 3.87
C PHE A 801 26.28 6.18 4.65
N ILE A 802 26.46 5.85 5.92
CA ILE A 802 25.37 5.74 6.89
C ILE A 802 24.59 7.06 6.86
N PRO A 803 23.26 7.07 6.71
CA PRO A 803 22.49 8.31 6.71
C PRO A 803 22.81 9.15 7.95
N PRO A 804 22.74 10.49 7.90
CA PRO A 804 23.00 11.33 9.07
C PRO A 804 22.21 10.85 10.31
N GLU A 805 20.92 10.59 10.14
CA GLU A 805 20.00 10.10 11.17
C GLU A 805 20.38 8.72 11.74
N SER A 806 21.38 8.04 11.16
CA SER A 806 21.78 6.66 11.40
C SER A 806 20.72 5.64 10.99
N SER A 807 20.96 4.37 11.29
CA SER A 807 20.05 3.25 11.04
C SER A 807 20.03 2.34 12.27
N ALA A 808 18.95 1.56 12.45
CA ALA A 808 18.91 0.47 13.41
C ALA A 808 19.78 -0.72 12.95
N PHE A 809 20.00 -0.82 11.63
CA PHE A 809 20.83 -1.81 10.94
C PHE A 809 21.83 -1.07 10.04
N PRO A 810 22.80 -0.36 10.62
CA PRO A 810 23.78 0.36 9.82
C PRO A 810 24.70 -0.64 9.09
N ASP A 811 25.00 -0.36 7.84
CA ASP A 811 26.00 -1.03 7.00
C ASP A 811 26.48 -0.01 5.97
N GLY A 812 27.45 0.81 6.37
CA GLY A 812 27.91 1.92 5.54
C GLY A 812 29.06 2.69 6.16
N ASP A 813 29.51 3.69 5.40
CA ASP A 813 30.67 4.49 5.77
C ASP A 813 30.27 5.74 6.59
N PHE A 814 31.19 6.27 7.38
CA PHE A 814 31.06 7.53 8.10
C PHE A 814 32.45 8.16 8.25
N TYR A 815 32.53 9.37 8.80
CA TYR A 815 33.82 10.01 9.08
C TYR A 815 34.14 10.00 10.56
N PHE A 816 35.38 9.64 10.87
CA PHE A 816 36.03 10.08 12.10
C PHE A 816 36.75 11.41 11.83
N ILE A 817 36.44 12.44 12.61
CA ILE A 817 37.07 13.76 12.54
C ILE A 817 38.07 13.88 13.69
N MET A 818 39.32 14.24 13.41
CA MET A 818 40.32 14.48 14.44
C MET A 818 40.02 15.79 15.17
N VAL A 819 39.91 15.73 16.49
CA VAL A 819 39.50 16.86 17.34
C VAL A 819 40.55 17.26 18.37
N ASP A 820 41.51 16.38 18.67
CA ASP A 820 42.56 16.64 19.65
C ASP A 820 43.79 15.74 19.41
N GLU A 821 44.92 16.18 19.95
CA GLU A 821 46.18 15.44 19.99
C GLU A 821 46.90 15.80 21.29
N ASP A 822 47.08 14.82 22.19
CA ASP A 822 47.80 14.98 23.46
C ASP A 822 48.98 13.99 23.56
N ASP A 823 49.77 14.08 24.64
CA ASP A 823 50.95 13.23 24.89
C ASP A 823 50.66 11.71 24.95
N GLY A 824 49.41 11.28 24.68
CA GLY A 824 48.98 9.89 24.58
C GLY A 824 48.37 9.45 23.25
N GLY A 825 48.16 10.34 22.25
CA GLY A 825 47.67 9.93 20.92
C GLY A 825 46.66 10.85 20.24
N LYS A 826 46.17 10.44 19.06
CA LYS A 826 45.15 11.17 18.28
C LYS A 826 43.75 10.84 18.77
N LYS A 827 42.90 11.87 18.95
CA LYS A 827 41.49 11.71 19.32
C LYS A 827 40.58 12.06 18.16
N LEU A 828 39.74 11.11 17.75
CA LEU A 828 38.79 11.29 16.67
C LEU A 828 37.37 11.00 17.12
N ILE A 829 36.40 11.76 16.62
CA ILE A 829 34.98 11.59 16.94
C ILE A 829 34.21 11.36 15.65
N ALA A 830 33.26 10.42 15.67
CA ALA A 830 32.38 10.19 14.54
C ALA A 830 31.53 11.44 14.24
N ASP A 831 31.42 11.78 12.96
CA ASP A 831 30.68 12.95 12.48
C ASP A 831 29.16 12.88 12.73
N ARG A 832 28.64 11.67 12.99
CA ARG A 832 27.23 11.33 13.23
C ARG A 832 27.07 10.26 14.31
N ASN A 833 25.83 9.95 14.69
CA ASN A 833 25.56 8.67 15.38
C ASN A 833 25.76 7.54 14.37
N VAL A 834 26.46 6.47 14.73
CA VAL A 834 26.71 5.35 13.80
C VAL A 834 25.58 4.31 13.82
N GLN A 835 24.78 4.28 14.89
CA GLN A 835 23.61 3.40 15.05
C GLN A 835 22.56 4.05 15.96
N HIS A 836 21.28 3.81 15.67
CA HIS A 836 20.16 4.10 16.58
C HIS A 836 19.43 2.81 17.03
N SER A 837 18.43 2.95 17.89
CA SER A 837 17.65 1.81 18.41
C SER A 837 18.52 0.77 19.12
N ILE A 838 19.53 1.25 19.86
CA ILE A 838 20.44 0.43 20.64
C ILE A 838 20.39 0.82 22.12
N SER A 839 20.27 -0.18 22.97
CA SER A 839 20.18 -0.02 24.42
C SER A 839 21.54 0.32 25.02
N TRP A 840 21.53 1.11 26.10
CA TRP A 840 22.75 1.39 26.87
C TRP A 840 23.44 0.09 27.31
N LYS A 841 22.68 -0.89 27.83
CA LYS A 841 23.22 -2.17 28.29
C LYS A 841 24.02 -2.91 27.20
N ASN A 842 23.51 -2.89 25.96
CA ASN A 842 24.20 -3.53 24.84
C ASN A 842 25.44 -2.75 24.41
N ILE A 843 25.44 -1.43 24.56
CA ILE A 843 26.65 -0.62 24.37
C ILE A 843 27.66 -0.93 25.47
N ASP A 844 27.28 -0.77 26.74
CA ASP A 844 28.13 -0.95 27.92
C ASP A 844 28.80 -2.34 27.95
N SER A 845 28.04 -3.40 27.67
CA SER A 845 28.58 -4.76 27.64
C SER A 845 29.53 -5.05 26.46
N ALA A 846 29.44 -4.29 25.36
CA ALA A 846 30.24 -4.51 24.16
C ALA A 846 31.36 -3.47 23.99
N ILE A 847 31.21 -2.30 24.60
CA ILE A 847 32.14 -1.19 24.43
C ILE A 847 33.49 -1.47 25.04
N ASP A 848 33.55 -2.43 25.99
CA ASP A 848 34.72 -3.08 26.65
C ASP A 848 35.31 -4.29 25.85
N GLY A 849 34.69 -4.69 24.73
CA GLY A 849 35.18 -5.70 23.77
C GLY A 849 35.63 -5.18 22.39
N LEU A 850 35.31 -3.93 22.03
CA LEU A 850 35.66 -3.31 20.74
C LEU A 850 37.18 -3.05 20.53
N PHE A 851 37.98 -3.15 21.59
CA PHE A 851 39.42 -2.83 21.71
C PHE A 851 40.38 -3.65 20.84
N LYS A 852 39.91 -4.69 20.13
CA LYS A 852 40.81 -5.68 19.50
C LYS A 852 40.76 -5.74 17.97
N LYS A 853 39.91 -4.95 17.28
CA LYS A 853 39.60 -5.19 15.85
C LYS A 853 39.97 -4.12 14.81
N ILE A 854 40.41 -2.90 15.18
CA ILE A 854 40.72 -1.84 14.17
C ILE A 854 42.21 -1.75 13.83
N SER A 855 43.09 -2.11 14.76
CA SER A 855 44.54 -2.31 14.67
C SER A 855 45.07 -2.16 16.11
N VAL A 856 46.25 -2.69 16.41
CA VAL A 856 46.63 -3.23 17.73
C VAL A 856 46.79 -2.19 18.88
N LYS A 857 46.43 -0.92 18.68
CA LYS A 857 46.50 0.15 19.72
C LYS A 857 45.43 1.25 19.61
N ASN A 858 44.17 0.91 19.32
CA ASN A 858 43.08 1.89 19.26
C ASN A 858 41.97 1.60 20.28
N ILE A 859 41.53 2.62 21.01
CA ILE A 859 40.44 2.54 22.00
C ILE A 859 39.18 3.19 21.42
N ILE A 860 38.04 2.50 21.47
CA ILE A 860 36.73 3.11 21.19
C ILE A 860 35.96 3.31 22.48
N ARG A 861 35.43 4.52 22.70
CA ARG A 861 34.53 4.84 23.83
C ARG A 861 33.44 5.81 23.42
N LEU A 862 32.51 6.12 24.33
CA LEU A 862 31.54 7.21 24.15
C LEU A 862 32.10 8.55 24.64
N PRO A 863 31.63 9.68 24.09
CA PRO A 863 31.90 11.00 24.65
C PRO A 863 31.37 11.09 26.09
N THR A 864 32.11 11.80 26.95
CA THR A 864 31.55 12.25 28.23
C THR A 864 30.52 13.35 27.96
N GLY A 865 29.45 13.34 28.77
CA GLY A 865 28.30 14.22 28.59
C GLY A 865 28.00 15.10 29.78
N GLY A 866 28.81 15.11 30.83
CA GLY A 866 28.63 15.91 32.04
C GLY A 866 27.43 15.52 32.93
N SER A 867 27.62 15.50 34.25
CA SER A 867 26.65 14.92 35.19
C SER A 867 25.44 15.83 35.48
N ASN A 868 25.57 17.14 35.24
CA ASN A 868 24.52 18.13 35.44
C ASN A 868 24.60 19.28 34.42
N LEU A 869 23.70 20.29 34.54
CA LEU A 869 23.63 21.41 33.58
C LEU A 869 24.83 22.37 33.65
N MET A 870 25.53 22.41 34.79
CA MET A 870 26.68 23.27 35.03
C MET A 870 28.00 22.61 34.64
N ASP A 871 27.98 21.29 34.39
CA ASP A 871 29.13 20.54 33.91
C ASP A 871 29.37 20.83 32.43
N ILE A 872 30.33 21.73 32.19
CA ILE A 872 30.80 22.14 30.88
C ILE A 872 32.16 21.53 30.49
N GLU A 873 32.82 20.84 31.43
CA GLU A 873 34.14 20.21 31.23
C GLU A 873 33.99 18.75 30.78
N ASN A 874 33.44 18.55 29.60
CA ASN A 874 33.23 17.22 29.01
C ASN A 874 33.47 17.22 27.50
N ASP A 875 33.69 16.02 26.93
CA ASP A 875 34.03 15.84 25.52
C ASP A 875 32.97 16.45 24.60
N TRP A 876 31.69 16.30 24.96
CA TRP A 876 30.59 16.80 24.14
C TRP A 876 30.62 18.33 24.01
N ILE A 877 30.78 19.05 25.12
CA ILE A 877 30.87 20.51 25.08
C ILE A 877 32.17 20.96 24.41
N ARG A 878 33.30 20.34 24.77
CA ARG A 878 34.63 20.75 24.31
C ARG A 878 34.82 20.57 22.80
N TYR A 879 34.43 19.41 22.25
CA TYR A 879 34.77 19.05 20.87
C TYR A 879 33.59 19.09 19.89
N ILE A 880 32.34 19.08 20.37
CA ILE A 880 31.16 19.09 19.49
C ILE A 880 30.51 20.47 19.53
N VAL A 881 30.02 20.92 20.70
CA VAL A 881 29.23 22.15 20.82
C VAL A 881 30.06 23.42 20.57
N ASN A 882 31.27 23.50 21.12
CA ASN A 882 32.11 24.70 20.99
C ASN A 882 33.08 24.64 19.80
N SER A 883 32.94 23.67 18.90
CA SER A 883 33.81 23.51 17.74
C SER A 883 33.27 24.25 16.51
N ASN A 884 34.17 24.69 15.62
CA ASN A 884 33.82 25.21 14.30
C ASN A 884 33.73 24.10 13.23
N LEU A 885 33.69 22.82 13.65
CA LEU A 885 33.67 21.68 12.75
C LEU A 885 32.23 21.37 12.31
N GLU A 886 32.08 20.86 11.08
CA GLU A 886 30.79 20.42 10.56
C GLU A 886 30.41 19.07 11.18
N TRP A 887 29.39 19.08 12.04
CA TRP A 887 28.79 17.87 12.61
C TRP A 887 27.45 17.57 11.95
N PHE A 888 27.23 16.31 11.57
CA PHE A 888 25.90 15.82 11.25
C PHE A 888 25.14 15.60 12.57
N SER A 889 24.59 16.68 13.11
CA SER A 889 23.73 16.66 14.30
C SER A 889 22.32 16.20 13.90
N ASN A 890 21.82 15.17 14.59
CA ASN A 890 20.58 14.51 14.20
C ASN A 890 19.35 15.23 14.71
N VAL A 891 18.54 15.77 13.79
CA VAL A 891 17.20 16.28 14.09
C VAL A 891 16.33 15.12 14.58
N GLY A 892 16.17 15.00 15.91
CA GLY A 892 15.25 14.06 16.56
C GLY A 892 15.89 12.88 17.28
N ILE A 893 17.20 12.64 17.15
CA ILE A 893 17.89 11.50 17.79
C ILE A 893 18.99 11.99 18.73
N SER A 894 18.93 11.55 19.99
CA SER A 894 19.97 11.82 20.99
C SER A 894 21.10 10.77 20.95
N SER A 895 22.28 11.11 21.45
CA SER A 895 23.41 10.20 21.60
C SER A 895 23.60 9.80 23.06
N TRP A 896 23.86 8.52 23.31
CA TRP A 896 24.35 8.03 24.61
C TRP A 896 25.71 8.64 24.93
N THR A 897 25.94 8.96 26.21
CA THR A 897 27.25 9.41 26.72
C THR A 897 27.76 8.46 27.80
N ALA A 898 29.05 8.48 28.07
CA ALA A 898 29.68 7.67 29.11
C ALA A 898 29.34 8.13 30.55
N THR A 899 28.52 9.19 30.72
CA THR A 899 28.31 9.84 32.02
C THR A 899 27.06 9.32 32.72
N GLU A 900 27.23 8.91 33.98
CA GLU A 900 26.14 8.57 34.89
C GLU A 900 25.48 9.82 35.48
N ILE A 901 24.23 9.72 35.90
CA ILE A 901 23.57 10.81 36.64
C ILE A 901 23.95 10.70 38.12
N GLU A 902 24.39 11.81 38.70
CA GLU A 902 24.74 11.90 40.12
C GLU A 902 23.57 11.48 41.02
N GLY A 903 23.84 10.58 41.98
CA GLY A 903 22.82 10.04 42.88
C GLY A 903 21.88 9.00 42.27
N ASN A 904 22.07 8.58 41.00
CA ASN A 904 21.29 7.51 40.40
C ASN A 904 22.10 6.64 39.41
N PRO A 905 22.73 5.54 39.87
CA PRO A 905 23.57 4.68 39.02
C PRO A 905 22.79 3.98 37.92
N ASN A 906 21.45 3.97 37.98
CA ASN A 906 20.59 3.37 36.96
C ASN A 906 20.27 4.34 35.82
N ARG A 907 20.85 5.55 35.81
CA ARG A 907 20.57 6.56 34.80
C ARG A 907 21.83 6.96 34.04
N ARG A 908 21.63 7.35 32.79
CA ARG A 908 22.68 7.77 31.86
C ARG A 908 22.32 9.07 31.19
N VAL A 909 23.33 9.91 30.98
CA VAL A 909 23.19 11.19 30.31
C VAL A 909 23.08 10.98 28.78
N ARG A 910 22.30 11.85 28.13
CA ARG A 910 22.18 11.90 26.67
C ARG A 910 22.38 13.32 26.18
N ARG A 911 22.92 13.47 24.97
CA ARG A 911 23.20 14.77 24.34
C ARG A 911 22.75 14.79 22.88
N GLY A 912 22.51 15.99 22.32
CA GLY A 912 22.32 16.21 20.88
C GLY A 912 20.92 16.64 20.39
N LYS A 913 19.84 16.42 21.15
CA LYS A 913 18.49 16.91 20.75
C LYS A 913 18.34 18.40 21.10
N ASN A 914 18.54 19.27 20.11
CA ASN A 914 18.54 20.75 20.19
C ASN A 914 19.69 21.34 21.04
N ASP A 915 20.87 20.70 21.06
CA ASP A 915 22.04 21.08 21.88
C ASP A 915 21.77 21.18 23.39
N LYS A 916 20.58 20.76 23.84
CA LYS A 916 20.18 20.75 25.24
C LYS A 916 20.53 19.42 25.88
N ILE A 917 20.93 19.53 27.13
CA ILE A 917 21.08 18.43 28.06
C ILE A 917 19.70 17.82 28.31
N GLN A 918 19.51 16.55 27.98
CA GLN A 918 18.26 15.84 28.26
C GLN A 918 18.54 14.68 29.21
N TYR A 919 17.98 14.78 30.41
CA TYR A 919 17.94 13.68 31.37
C TYR A 919 16.68 12.86 31.08
N ILE A 920 16.85 11.57 30.79
CA ILE A 920 15.71 10.67 30.52
C ILE A 920 15.73 9.54 31.54
N TYR A 921 14.55 9.26 32.07
CA TYR A 921 14.24 8.13 32.96
C TYR A 921 14.18 6.84 32.13
N ASN A 922 14.81 5.76 32.59
CA ASN A 922 14.33 4.39 32.39
C ASN A 922 15.13 3.41 33.25
N GLU A 923 14.44 2.47 33.90
CA GLU A 923 15.03 1.25 34.44
C GLU A 923 15.59 0.39 33.29
N PHE A 924 16.62 -0.40 33.61
CA PHE A 924 17.54 -1.08 32.70
C PHE A 924 16.98 -2.06 31.65
N THR A 925 15.67 -2.19 31.41
CA THR A 925 15.13 -3.47 30.94
C THR A 925 14.12 -3.51 29.80
N GLU A 926 13.39 -2.47 29.40
CA GLU A 926 12.37 -2.67 28.36
C GLU A 926 12.82 -2.22 26.96
N ILE A 927 13.18 -3.21 26.14
CA ILE A 927 13.26 -3.19 24.69
C ILE A 927 11.84 -2.94 24.18
N ASN A 928 11.45 -1.68 24.15
CA ASN A 928 10.23 -1.24 23.52
C ASN A 928 10.66 -0.56 22.21
N PHE A 929 10.03 -0.92 21.09
CA PHE A 929 10.27 -0.34 19.75
C PHE A 929 10.25 1.22 19.70
N PHE A 930 9.84 1.86 20.80
CA PHE A 930 9.88 3.29 21.07
C PHE A 930 11.30 3.92 21.26
N HIS A 931 12.39 3.14 21.27
CA HIS A 931 13.77 3.67 21.37
C HIS A 931 14.37 4.21 20.05
N SER A 932 13.55 4.43 19.01
CA SER A 932 13.99 4.99 17.71
C SER A 932 14.60 6.40 17.79
N SER A 933 14.57 7.05 18.96
CA SER A 933 15.08 8.40 19.20
C SER A 933 16.46 8.47 19.88
N ILE A 934 17.18 7.35 20.01
CA ILE A 934 18.49 7.30 20.67
C ILE A 934 19.48 6.44 19.87
N GLY A 935 20.68 6.95 19.71
CA GLY A 935 21.82 6.24 19.12
C GLY A 935 23.11 6.45 19.88
N PHE A 936 24.24 6.11 19.28
CA PHE A 936 25.55 6.38 19.88
C PHE A 936 26.56 6.90 18.87
N ARG A 937 27.50 7.71 19.37
CA ARG A 937 28.58 8.35 18.62
C ARG A 937 29.92 7.90 19.22
N PRO A 938 30.72 7.09 18.51
CA PRO A 938 32.00 6.62 19.03
C PRO A 938 33.07 7.71 18.97
N ILE A 939 33.97 7.66 19.96
CA ILE A 939 35.28 8.32 19.97
C ILE A 939 36.33 7.23 19.75
N LEU A 940 37.23 7.45 18.80
CA LEU A 940 38.43 6.63 18.57
C LEU A 940 39.64 7.37 19.16
N LEU A 941 40.36 6.72 20.07
CA LEU A 941 41.66 7.14 20.55
C LEU A 941 42.71 6.25 19.88
N MET A 942 43.70 6.86 19.25
CA MET A 942 44.78 6.15 18.56
C MET A 942 46.08 6.47 19.27
N ASP A 943 46.72 5.47 19.87
CA ASP A 943 48.04 5.67 20.47
C ASP A 943 49.05 6.08 19.40
N SER A 944 50.03 6.89 19.80
CA SER A 944 51.15 7.32 18.94
C SER A 944 52.14 6.21 18.59
#